data_AF-A0A550CRL8-F1
#
_entry.id   AF-A0A550CRL8-F1
#
_cell.length_a   1.000
_cell.length_b   1.000
_cell.length_c   1.000
_cell.angle_alpha   90.00
_cell.angle_beta   90.00
_cell.angle_gamma   90.00
#
_symmetry.space_group_name_H-M   'P 1'
#
loop_
_entity.id
_entity.type
_entity.pdbx_description
1 polymer ?
#
loop_
_entity_poly.entity_id
_entity_poly.type
_entity_poly.pdbx_seq_one_letter_code
_entity_poly.pdbx_strand_id
1 'polypeptide(L)'
;MESHSPEPASDGKKKKTACDYCKAKRVICHPQTDGKPCPRCVEKGVECTTTILPKRTRGKGKKTLAKEAAAAGLPLPLPSKKTESRPVSRAASSSTLTIHETPEPPPLIVPSTLMREALDIFVRFPPSQNPLFSVDTLRESLEQVKWDSTKLDPSRRVLAHCILAFSSLVSVDPYYIGCDERGAPFPDRLMPWDALNHNGKSSASAGSTLGGLDVAEIGRRRKVVSHRLHIEATRLAEREGIATNASAENAASCFLLDCIDSTDPSTYTMAWSAAFIWNFRTLAESGELEWQFAVTPLEAHIIRVQWRGSFLAIAMYALSIDKTLPFTVHDEELICGPSHVSFEDALARASSLPPEPAVTVLMNSLITRAIRLARDCLETISGAAARRRQFNEVAALRMISAVELFQSSANRLRAYLVSLGSGPNLRICLHANAHALGTLAVALHRALDARAAESGLLDAAAAQRLAAQRRVAKALAVRAVVKGSMDIRAAMSPYRLRFKQFTGLDAWAKVLIGDRSGAAGADERAEALVRLRDIIKFSTYAGVDMHSTVAAIDVELDVIRAGSGTQADDASWEGSNPWSGFSMDANANAVHQNANQTHSSNAGGMHANASGMNSGFMSRNANAMENSVGMDGGSRLPWEGNQGFNAGMDNLYAADPLMMEGLFNNMYMPNNGGSAGP
;
A
#
# COMPACT_ATOMS: atom_id res chain seq x y z
N MET A 1 -39.20 -80.23 20.14
CA MET A 1 -37.98 -79.97 19.36
C MET A 1 -38.37 -79.02 18.25
N GLU A 2 -38.09 -77.73 18.41
CA GLU A 2 -38.02 -76.78 17.30
C GLU A 2 -37.06 -75.66 17.72
N SER A 3 -36.15 -75.37 16.80
CA SER A 3 -34.86 -74.72 16.99
C SER A 3 -34.95 -73.21 16.79
N HIS A 4 -34.53 -72.43 17.79
CA HIS A 4 -34.24 -71.01 17.61
C HIS A 4 -32.73 -70.80 17.35
N SER A 5 -32.42 -70.35 16.13
CA SER A 5 -31.10 -69.87 15.74
C SER A 5 -30.77 -68.50 16.37
N PRO A 6 -29.50 -68.22 16.70
CA PRO A 6 -29.08 -66.95 17.29
C PRO A 6 -28.79 -65.86 16.23
N GLU A 7 -29.19 -64.63 16.54
CA GLU A 7 -28.88 -63.42 15.76
C GLU A 7 -27.39 -63.01 15.86
N PRO A 8 -26.81 -62.44 14.79
CA PRO A 8 -25.40 -62.09 14.73
C PRO A 8 -25.05 -60.80 15.51
N ALA A 9 -23.84 -60.83 16.09
CA ALA A 9 -23.23 -59.78 16.88
C ALA A 9 -23.12 -58.42 16.14
N SER A 10 -23.42 -57.35 16.86
CA SER A 10 -23.38 -55.97 16.35
C SER A 10 -21.95 -55.44 16.21
N ASP A 11 -21.55 -55.17 14.96
CA ASP A 11 -20.33 -54.46 14.62
C ASP A 11 -20.29 -53.02 15.19
N GLY A 12 -19.10 -52.64 15.67
CA GLY A 12 -18.82 -51.39 16.39
C GLY A 12 -19.22 -50.11 15.64
N LYS A 13 -20.40 -49.57 15.99
CA LYS A 13 -20.84 -48.25 15.55
C LYS A 13 -19.95 -47.16 16.16
N LYS A 14 -19.14 -46.51 15.32
CA LYS A 14 -18.33 -45.34 15.71
C LYS A 14 -19.23 -44.29 16.37
N LYS A 15 -18.89 -43.90 17.61
CA LYS A 15 -19.63 -42.87 18.37
C LYS A 15 -19.71 -41.59 17.53
N LYS A 16 -20.93 -41.12 17.26
CA LYS A 16 -21.17 -39.85 16.58
C LYS A 16 -20.77 -38.70 17.50
N THR A 17 -20.19 -37.65 16.92
CA THR A 17 -19.81 -36.44 17.66
C THR A 17 -21.03 -35.68 18.17
N ALA A 18 -20.92 -35.11 19.37
CA ALA A 18 -21.94 -34.24 19.95
C ALA A 18 -22.06 -32.91 19.17
N CYS A 19 -23.25 -32.30 19.16
CA CYS A 19 -23.47 -30.96 18.62
C CYS A 19 -22.80 -29.89 19.49
N ASP A 20 -22.59 -28.70 18.93
CA ASP A 20 -21.84 -27.61 19.57
C ASP A 20 -22.51 -27.15 20.87
N TYR A 21 -23.84 -27.07 20.89
CA TYR A 21 -24.59 -26.72 22.10
C TYR A 21 -24.40 -27.74 23.23
N CYS A 22 -24.60 -29.04 22.95
CA CYS A 22 -24.42 -30.09 23.95
C CYS A 22 -22.95 -30.21 24.40
N LYS A 23 -22.00 -29.98 23.48
CA LYS A 23 -20.57 -29.97 23.77
C LYS A 23 -20.18 -28.79 24.67
N ALA A 24 -20.67 -27.59 24.38
CA ALA A 24 -20.43 -26.37 25.18
C ALA A 24 -21.00 -26.49 26.59
N LYS A 25 -22.19 -27.10 26.73
CA LYS A 25 -22.82 -27.38 28.03
C LYS A 25 -22.29 -28.64 28.71
N ARG A 26 -21.32 -29.35 28.12
CA ARG A 26 -20.74 -30.61 28.62
C ARG A 26 -21.78 -31.68 28.96
N VAL A 27 -22.81 -31.80 28.13
CA VAL A 27 -23.89 -32.78 28.30
C VAL A 27 -23.92 -33.82 27.18
N ILE A 28 -24.50 -34.98 27.46
CA ILE A 28 -24.66 -36.06 26.47
C ILE A 28 -25.57 -35.58 25.32
N CYS A 29 -25.11 -35.78 24.09
CA CYS A 29 -25.84 -35.47 22.87
C CYS A 29 -26.41 -36.75 22.25
N HIS A 30 -27.64 -36.68 21.73
CA HIS A 30 -28.30 -37.75 20.99
C HIS A 30 -28.48 -37.35 19.51
N PRO A 31 -27.40 -37.40 18.70
CA PRO A 31 -27.44 -36.95 17.30
C PRO A 31 -28.35 -37.86 16.45
N GLN A 32 -29.30 -37.23 15.74
CA GLN A 32 -30.22 -37.90 14.82
C GLN A 32 -29.53 -38.15 13.45
N THR A 33 -29.88 -39.23 12.75
CA THR A 33 -29.34 -39.56 11.41
C THR A 33 -29.87 -38.65 10.31
N ASP A 34 -31.08 -38.13 10.48
CA ASP A 34 -31.88 -37.59 9.36
C ASP A 34 -31.70 -36.08 9.21
N GLY A 35 -30.63 -35.54 9.78
CA GLY A 35 -30.36 -34.11 9.80
C GLY A 35 -31.29 -33.28 10.71
N LYS A 36 -32.09 -33.93 11.56
CA LYS A 36 -32.94 -33.24 12.54
C LYS A 36 -32.11 -32.76 13.75
N PRO A 37 -32.48 -31.62 14.38
CA PRO A 37 -31.86 -31.14 15.60
C PRO A 37 -31.96 -32.21 16.71
N CYS A 38 -30.94 -32.30 17.58
CA CYS A 38 -30.98 -33.29 18.65
C CYS A 38 -32.12 -32.98 19.66
N PRO A 39 -32.74 -34.00 20.28
CA PRO A 39 -33.92 -33.81 21.15
C PRO A 39 -33.71 -32.75 22.23
N ARG A 40 -32.50 -32.71 22.80
CA ARG A 40 -32.14 -31.76 23.86
C ARG A 40 -32.05 -30.31 23.37
N CYS A 41 -31.65 -30.08 22.12
CA CYS A 41 -31.70 -28.74 21.53
C CYS A 41 -33.14 -28.30 21.24
N VAL A 42 -33.98 -29.25 20.79
CA VAL A 42 -35.42 -29.02 20.56
C VAL A 42 -36.14 -28.65 21.86
N GLU A 43 -35.95 -29.42 22.93
CA GLU A 43 -36.52 -29.15 24.26
C GLU A 43 -36.11 -27.79 24.83
N LYS A 44 -34.91 -27.32 24.50
CA LYS A 44 -34.36 -26.05 24.99
C LYS A 44 -34.63 -24.87 24.05
N GLY A 45 -35.32 -25.08 22.93
CA GLY A 45 -35.62 -24.02 21.96
C GLY A 45 -34.37 -23.37 21.36
N VAL A 46 -33.23 -24.08 21.33
CA VAL A 46 -31.96 -23.57 20.78
C VAL A 46 -31.67 -24.22 19.45
N GLU A 47 -31.22 -23.41 18.49
CA GLU A 47 -30.88 -23.87 17.15
C GLU A 47 -29.69 -24.84 17.19
N CYS A 48 -29.88 -26.06 16.67
CA CYS A 48 -28.85 -27.08 16.62
C CYS A 48 -28.02 -26.90 15.34
N THR A 49 -26.99 -26.05 15.39
CA THR A 49 -26.18 -25.67 14.22
C THR A 49 -25.31 -26.79 13.63
N THR A 50 -25.21 -27.94 14.31
CA THR A 50 -24.39 -29.09 13.88
C THR A 50 -25.24 -30.21 13.28
N THR A 51 -26.07 -29.89 12.29
CA THR A 51 -26.61 -30.89 11.37
C THR A 51 -25.48 -31.37 10.47
N ILE A 52 -24.91 -32.54 10.78
CA ILE A 52 -23.85 -33.16 9.97
C ILE A 52 -24.43 -33.45 8.58
N LEU A 53 -24.21 -32.56 7.60
CA LEU A 53 -24.29 -32.94 6.20
C LEU A 53 -23.33 -34.13 6.01
N PRO A 54 -23.77 -35.25 5.41
CA PRO A 54 -22.91 -36.42 5.23
C PRO A 54 -21.62 -35.95 4.55
N LYS A 55 -20.47 -36.19 5.20
CA LYS A 55 -19.15 -35.89 4.65
C LYS A 55 -19.12 -36.46 3.23
N ARG A 56 -19.03 -35.59 2.22
CA ARG A 56 -18.72 -36.00 0.83
C ARG A 56 -17.60 -37.03 0.90
N THR A 57 -17.84 -38.21 0.33
CA THR A 57 -16.88 -39.31 0.27
C THR A 57 -15.56 -38.75 -0.24
N ARG A 58 -14.57 -38.67 0.66
CA ARG A 58 -13.21 -38.28 0.33
C ARG A 58 -12.74 -39.26 -0.74
N GLY A 59 -12.41 -38.75 -1.93
CA GLY A 59 -12.09 -39.57 -3.11
C GLY A 59 -11.12 -40.70 -2.76
N LYS A 60 -11.38 -41.89 -3.33
CA LYS A 60 -10.55 -43.09 -3.18
C LYS A 60 -9.07 -42.70 -3.32
N GLY A 61 -8.29 -42.87 -2.25
CA GLY A 61 -6.87 -42.48 -2.25
C GLY A 61 -6.11 -43.20 -3.37
N LYS A 62 -5.02 -42.58 -3.86
CA LYS A 62 -4.19 -43.09 -4.97
C LYS A 62 -3.82 -44.58 -4.88
N LYS A 63 -3.71 -45.15 -3.67
CA LYS A 63 -3.46 -46.58 -3.47
C LYS A 63 -4.61 -47.50 -3.91
N THR A 64 -5.86 -47.06 -3.75
CA THR A 64 -7.06 -47.80 -4.20
C THR A 64 -7.21 -47.74 -5.72
N LEU A 65 -6.95 -46.57 -6.32
CA LEU A 65 -6.95 -46.42 -7.79
C LEU A 65 -5.84 -47.23 -8.47
N ALA A 66 -4.65 -47.33 -7.84
CA ALA A 66 -3.58 -48.18 -8.35
C ALA A 66 -3.92 -49.67 -8.28
N LYS A 67 -4.68 -50.10 -7.26
CA LYS A 67 -5.12 -51.50 -7.12
C LYS A 67 -6.25 -51.85 -8.08
N GLU A 68 -7.17 -50.93 -8.34
CA GLU A 68 -8.21 -51.08 -9.39
C GLU A 68 -7.62 -51.07 -10.80
N ALA A 69 -6.62 -50.22 -11.08
CA ALA A 69 -5.93 -50.20 -12.37
C ALA A 69 -5.12 -51.48 -12.64
N ALA A 70 -4.50 -52.06 -11.59
CA ALA A 70 -3.82 -53.34 -11.67
C ALA A 70 -4.79 -54.51 -11.87
N ALA A 71 -5.98 -54.47 -11.25
CA ALA A 71 -7.01 -55.47 -11.46
C ALA A 71 -7.69 -55.35 -12.85
N ALA A 72 -7.68 -54.16 -13.46
CA ALA A 72 -8.24 -53.89 -14.79
C ALA A 72 -7.27 -54.18 -15.96
N GLY A 73 -6.07 -54.70 -15.70
CA GLY A 73 -5.12 -55.11 -16.74
C GLY A 73 -4.59 -53.97 -17.62
N LEU A 74 -4.67 -52.71 -17.17
CA LEU A 74 -4.21 -51.57 -17.94
C LEU A 74 -2.67 -51.45 -17.89
N PRO A 75 -1.99 -51.25 -19.02
CA PRO A 75 -0.54 -51.18 -19.08
C PRO A 75 0.00 -49.93 -18.37
N LEU A 76 0.93 -50.13 -17.43
CA LEU A 76 1.62 -49.08 -16.70
C LEU A 76 2.63 -48.34 -17.60
N PRO A 77 2.72 -47.00 -17.54
CA PRO A 77 3.80 -46.25 -18.20
C PRO A 77 5.15 -46.57 -17.55
N LEU A 78 6.15 -46.89 -18.39
CA LEU A 78 7.54 -47.08 -17.99
C LEU A 78 8.10 -45.81 -17.31
N PRO A 79 8.86 -45.94 -16.21
CA PRO A 79 9.39 -44.78 -15.49
C PRO A 79 10.54 -44.13 -16.28
N SER A 80 10.33 -42.87 -16.66
CA SER A 80 11.40 -41.99 -17.13
C SER A 80 12.42 -41.74 -16.01
N LYS A 81 13.70 -41.82 -16.35
CA LYS A 81 14.86 -41.64 -15.46
C LYS A 81 14.73 -40.34 -14.65
N LYS A 82 14.68 -40.46 -13.32
CA LYS A 82 14.72 -39.33 -12.39
C LYS A 82 16.15 -38.97 -12.02
N THR A 83 16.46 -37.71 -12.26
CA THR A 83 17.46 -36.89 -11.56
C THR A 83 17.26 -36.99 -10.04
N GLU A 84 18.37 -37.07 -9.33
CA GLU A 84 18.48 -37.21 -7.89
C GLU A 84 17.61 -36.21 -7.13
N SER A 85 16.65 -36.73 -6.36
CA SER A 85 15.96 -35.99 -5.31
C SER A 85 16.02 -36.80 -4.03
N ARG A 86 16.62 -36.14 -3.04
CA ARG A 86 16.88 -36.52 -1.65
C ARG A 86 15.65 -37.15 -0.97
N PRO A 87 15.81 -38.22 -0.15
CA PRO A 87 14.69 -38.93 0.44
C PRO A 87 14.05 -38.13 1.58
N VAL A 88 12.75 -37.86 1.48
CA VAL A 88 11.92 -37.39 2.60
C VAL A 88 11.35 -38.61 3.31
N SER A 89 12.01 -38.99 4.41
CA SER A 89 11.53 -40.02 5.33
C SER A 89 10.24 -39.55 6.01
N ARG A 90 9.20 -40.37 5.89
CA ARG A 90 7.87 -40.12 6.42
C ARG A 90 7.76 -40.81 7.79
N ALA A 91 8.06 -40.09 8.86
CA ALA A 91 7.83 -40.55 10.22
C ALA A 91 6.47 -40.03 10.74
N ALA A 92 5.62 -40.97 11.14
CA ALA A 92 4.49 -40.70 12.02
C ALA A 92 5.02 -40.68 13.45
N SER A 93 4.99 -39.55 14.13
CA SER A 93 5.32 -39.45 15.56
C SER A 93 4.64 -38.22 16.16
N SER A 94 4.02 -38.40 17.32
CA SER A 94 3.53 -37.32 18.19
C SER A 94 4.57 -36.21 18.32
N SER A 95 4.21 -35.00 17.90
CA SER A 95 5.09 -33.84 17.95
C SER A 95 5.11 -33.23 19.35
N THR A 96 5.96 -33.75 20.22
CA THR A 96 6.60 -32.91 21.23
C THR A 96 7.52 -31.96 20.47
N LEU A 97 7.29 -30.65 20.52
CA LEU A 97 8.14 -29.65 19.89
C LEU A 97 9.51 -29.63 20.59
N THR A 98 10.37 -30.58 20.29
CA THR A 98 11.81 -30.46 20.58
C THR A 98 12.33 -29.40 19.62
N ILE A 99 12.49 -28.18 20.13
CA ILE A 99 13.23 -27.11 19.49
C ILE A 99 14.65 -27.65 19.33
N HIS A 100 14.98 -28.13 18.14
CA HIS A 100 16.37 -28.40 17.80
C HIS A 100 17.05 -27.04 17.76
N GLU A 101 17.82 -26.71 18.79
CA GLU A 101 18.76 -25.59 18.79
C GLU A 101 19.77 -25.85 17.67
N THR A 102 19.50 -25.30 16.49
CA THR A 102 20.53 -25.15 15.47
C THR A 102 21.62 -24.26 16.05
N PRO A 103 22.92 -24.64 15.94
CA PRO A 103 24.03 -23.85 16.47
C PRO A 103 23.89 -22.39 16.03
N GLU A 104 23.89 -21.47 17.00
CA GLU A 104 23.72 -20.04 16.73
C GLU A 104 24.88 -19.57 15.83
N PRO A 105 24.61 -18.96 14.67
CA PRO A 105 25.68 -18.41 13.84
C PRO A 105 26.43 -17.34 14.63
N PRO A 106 27.76 -17.22 14.43
CA PRO A 106 28.54 -16.21 15.15
C PRO A 106 27.98 -14.80 14.86
N PRO A 107 27.93 -13.92 15.88
CA PRO A 107 27.39 -12.57 15.72
C PRO A 107 28.15 -11.82 14.64
N LEU A 108 27.41 -11.12 13.79
CA LEU A 108 28.00 -10.31 12.72
C LEU A 108 28.64 -9.07 13.33
N ILE A 109 29.96 -8.95 13.20
CA ILE A 109 30.69 -7.74 13.62
C ILE A 109 30.46 -6.66 12.57
N VAL A 110 29.73 -5.60 12.95
CA VAL A 110 29.44 -4.46 12.07
C VAL A 110 30.48 -3.37 12.28
N PRO A 111 31.24 -2.96 11.24
CA PRO A 111 32.15 -1.83 11.34
C PRO A 111 31.42 -0.52 11.64
N SER A 112 31.98 0.32 12.51
CA SER A 112 31.41 1.63 12.87
C SER A 112 31.20 2.56 11.67
N THR A 113 32.09 2.50 10.67
CA THR A 113 31.97 3.27 9.42
C THR A 113 30.73 2.89 8.63
N LEU A 114 30.41 1.61 8.62
CA LEU A 114 29.26 1.06 7.90
C LEU A 114 27.93 1.53 8.52
N MET A 115 27.87 1.60 9.85
CA MET A 115 26.69 2.10 10.56
C MET A 115 26.45 3.60 10.29
N ARG A 116 27.53 4.40 10.23
CA ARG A 116 27.44 5.82 9.90
C ARG A 116 26.91 6.04 8.50
N GLU A 117 27.52 5.38 7.52
CA GLU A 117 27.08 5.44 6.14
C GLU A 117 25.62 4.96 6.00
N ALA A 118 25.24 3.89 6.69
CA ALA A 118 23.87 3.40 6.68
C ALA A 118 22.86 4.44 7.16
N LEU A 119 23.15 5.21 8.20
CA LEU A 119 22.29 6.32 8.64
C LEU A 119 22.23 7.47 7.64
N ASP A 120 23.37 7.83 7.03
CA ASP A 120 23.44 8.91 6.04
C ASP A 120 22.68 8.57 4.76
N ILE A 121 22.67 7.29 4.38
CA ILE A 121 21.82 6.78 3.31
C ILE A 121 20.36 6.77 3.79
N PHE A 122 20.10 6.31 5.02
CA PHE A 122 18.76 6.15 5.57
C PHE A 122 17.96 7.45 5.56
N VAL A 123 18.58 8.58 5.94
CA VAL A 123 17.98 9.93 5.91
C VAL A 123 17.31 10.26 4.57
N ARG A 124 17.76 9.68 3.46
CA ARG A 124 17.26 9.96 2.11
C ARG A 124 16.02 9.15 1.73
N PHE A 125 15.66 8.14 2.53
CA PHE A 125 14.52 7.27 2.28
C PHE A 125 13.22 7.85 2.87
N PRO A 126 12.04 7.65 2.25
CA PRO A 126 10.78 8.11 2.85
C PRO A 126 10.53 7.61 4.29
N PRO A 127 10.87 6.36 4.67
CA PRO A 127 10.84 5.92 6.07
C PRO A 127 11.60 6.77 7.09
N SER A 128 12.62 7.56 6.70
CA SER A 128 13.33 8.44 7.64
C SER A 128 12.46 9.60 8.15
N GLN A 129 11.40 9.90 7.40
CA GLN A 129 10.41 10.91 7.76
C GLN A 129 9.31 10.33 8.64
N ASN A 130 9.42 9.07 9.07
CA ASN A 130 8.44 8.45 9.95
C ASN A 130 8.61 9.04 11.37
N PRO A 131 7.58 9.67 11.94
CA PRO A 131 7.72 10.38 13.22
C PRO A 131 7.73 9.43 14.42
N LEU A 132 7.72 8.10 14.23
CA LEU A 132 7.99 7.14 15.29
C LEU A 132 9.41 7.22 15.86
N PHE A 133 10.36 7.77 15.11
CA PHE A 133 11.72 7.86 15.60
C PHE A 133 12.45 9.03 14.95
N SER A 134 13.36 9.62 15.72
CA SER A 134 14.29 10.62 15.23
C SER A 134 15.60 9.95 14.84
N VAL A 135 15.98 10.12 13.56
CA VAL A 135 17.30 9.67 13.08
C VAL A 135 18.43 10.39 13.80
N ASP A 136 18.21 11.66 14.18
CA ASP A 136 19.20 12.46 14.90
C ASP A 136 19.40 11.94 16.33
N THR A 137 18.32 11.61 17.04
CA THR A 137 18.41 11.00 18.38
C THR A 137 19.11 9.64 18.35
N LEU A 138 18.87 8.83 17.30
CA LEU A 138 19.60 7.58 17.12
C LEU A 138 21.08 7.82 16.82
N ARG A 139 21.40 8.84 16.01
CA ARG A 139 22.79 9.23 15.71
C ARG A 139 23.52 9.65 16.98
N GLU A 140 22.94 10.53 17.80
CA GLU A 140 23.51 10.94 19.09
C GLU A 140 23.77 9.75 20.01
N SER A 141 22.80 8.82 20.10
CA SER A 141 22.94 7.60 20.90
C SER A 141 24.10 6.73 20.42
N LEU A 142 24.27 6.58 19.10
CA LEU A 142 25.39 5.86 18.50
C LEU A 142 26.72 6.57 18.75
N GLU A 143 26.79 7.89 18.63
CA GLU A 143 28.00 8.66 18.89
C GLU A 143 28.48 8.50 20.34
N GLN A 144 27.56 8.53 21.31
CA GLN A 144 27.87 8.30 22.73
C GLN A 144 28.51 6.94 22.98
N VAL A 145 28.12 5.91 22.24
CA VAL A 145 28.70 4.56 22.33
C VAL A 145 29.82 4.32 21.31
N LYS A 146 30.38 5.38 20.72
CA LYS A 146 31.44 5.32 19.69
C LYS A 146 31.08 4.43 18.50
N TRP A 147 29.82 4.48 18.07
CA TRP A 147 29.27 3.73 16.95
C TRP A 147 29.30 2.21 17.13
N ASP A 148 29.39 1.73 18.36
CA ASP A 148 29.25 0.31 18.71
C ASP A 148 27.78 0.00 19.03
N SER A 149 27.05 -0.50 18.04
CA SER A 149 25.62 -0.77 18.16
C SER A 149 25.28 -1.80 19.25
N THR A 150 26.25 -2.65 19.65
CA THR A 150 26.03 -3.65 20.71
C THR A 150 25.82 -3.03 22.09
N LYS A 151 26.28 -1.80 22.29
CA LYS A 151 26.16 -1.03 23.54
C LYS A 151 24.88 -0.20 23.63
N LEU A 152 24.07 -0.15 22.57
CA LEU A 152 22.75 0.49 22.61
C LEU A 152 21.77 -0.32 23.46
N ASP A 153 20.72 0.35 23.94
CA ASP A 153 19.55 -0.34 24.50
C ASP A 153 18.93 -1.31 23.47
N PRO A 154 18.21 -2.35 23.92
CA PRO A 154 17.68 -3.39 23.03
C PRO A 154 16.90 -2.86 21.83
N SER A 155 15.95 -1.94 22.04
CA SER A 155 15.09 -1.42 20.97
C SER A 155 15.88 -0.60 19.95
N ARG A 156 16.75 0.31 20.40
CA ARG A 156 17.61 1.09 19.49
C ARG A 156 18.64 0.24 18.77
N ARG A 157 19.16 -0.81 19.42
CA ARG A 157 20.06 -1.78 18.79
C ARG A 157 19.38 -2.48 17.63
N VAL A 158 18.15 -2.96 17.83
CA VAL A 158 17.37 -3.61 16.75
C VAL A 158 17.09 -2.62 15.63
N LEU A 159 16.66 -1.40 15.96
CA LEU A 159 16.40 -0.35 14.98
C LEU A 159 17.65 -0.02 14.14
N ALA A 160 18.82 0.13 14.78
CA ALA A 160 20.09 0.36 14.08
C ALA A 160 20.42 -0.77 13.09
N HIS A 161 20.18 -2.03 13.46
CA HIS A 161 20.40 -3.17 12.56
C HIS A 161 19.35 -3.24 11.44
N CYS A 162 18.10 -2.87 11.70
CA CYS A 162 17.07 -2.76 10.67
C CYS A 162 17.42 -1.66 9.66
N ILE A 163 17.90 -0.50 10.12
CA ILE A 163 18.38 0.58 9.25
C ILE A 163 19.59 0.13 8.44
N LEU A 164 20.56 -0.54 9.06
CA LEU A 164 21.71 -1.11 8.37
C LEU A 164 21.28 -2.09 7.27
N ALA A 165 20.40 -3.04 7.60
CA ALA A 165 19.88 -3.99 6.63
C ALA A 165 19.10 -3.30 5.50
N PHE A 166 18.30 -2.28 5.81
CA PHE A 166 17.53 -1.53 4.82
C PHE A 166 18.41 -0.67 3.90
N SER A 167 19.35 0.08 4.47
CA SER A 167 20.30 0.91 3.71
C SER A 167 21.26 0.07 2.87
N SER A 168 21.59 -1.15 3.31
CA SER A 168 22.36 -2.11 2.51
C SER A 168 21.71 -2.43 1.16
N LEU A 169 20.41 -2.18 0.97
CA LEU A 169 19.73 -2.47 -0.29
C LEU A 169 20.09 -1.49 -1.41
N VAL A 170 20.66 -0.33 -1.07
CA VAL A 170 21.01 0.73 -2.01
C VAL A 170 22.42 1.28 -1.82
N SER A 171 23.16 0.87 -0.79
CA SER A 171 24.55 1.32 -0.57
C SER A 171 25.51 0.80 -1.66
N VAL A 172 26.41 1.67 -2.10
CA VAL A 172 27.52 1.32 -3.01
C VAL A 172 28.85 1.13 -2.30
N ASP A 173 28.86 1.07 -0.97
CA ASP A 173 30.11 0.89 -0.22
C ASP A 173 30.76 -0.47 -0.58
N PRO A 174 32.09 -0.51 -0.74
CA PRO A 174 32.82 -1.72 -1.10
C PRO A 174 32.56 -2.91 -0.18
N TYR A 175 32.15 -2.70 1.07
CA TYR A 175 31.73 -3.76 1.98
C TYR A 175 30.54 -4.56 1.42
N TYR A 176 29.58 -3.90 0.77
CA TYR A 176 28.39 -4.56 0.22
C TYR A 176 28.62 -5.16 -1.16
N ILE A 177 29.35 -4.45 -2.03
CA ILE A 177 29.43 -4.77 -3.47
C ILE A 177 30.81 -5.27 -3.90
N GLY A 178 31.82 -5.19 -3.04
CA GLY A 178 33.22 -5.44 -3.37
C GLY A 178 33.86 -4.32 -4.19
N CYS A 179 35.04 -4.60 -4.71
CA CYS A 179 35.74 -3.71 -5.64
C CYS A 179 35.40 -4.08 -7.11
N ASP A 180 35.70 -3.17 -8.02
CA ASP A 180 35.62 -3.45 -9.45
C ASP A 180 36.73 -4.42 -9.90
N GLU A 181 36.75 -4.78 -11.20
CA GLU A 181 37.75 -5.68 -11.78
C GLU A 181 39.20 -5.18 -11.64
N ARG A 182 39.37 -3.88 -11.41
CA ARG A 182 40.67 -3.22 -11.22
C ARG A 182 41.04 -3.08 -9.74
N GLY A 183 40.21 -3.60 -8.84
CA GLY A 183 40.38 -3.47 -7.39
C GLY A 183 40.07 -2.06 -6.86
N ALA A 184 39.50 -1.18 -7.67
CA ALA A 184 39.08 0.14 -7.23
C ALA A 184 37.68 0.05 -6.57
N PRO A 185 37.41 0.87 -5.53
CA PRO A 185 36.05 1.03 -5.03
C PRO A 185 35.17 1.58 -6.16
N PHE A 186 33.92 1.15 -6.21
CA PHE A 186 32.96 1.80 -7.11
C PHE A 186 32.86 3.28 -6.72
N PRO A 187 32.67 4.20 -7.68
CA PRO A 187 32.74 5.64 -7.40
C PRO A 187 31.88 6.05 -6.20
N ASP A 188 32.56 6.43 -5.09
CA ASP A 188 31.99 6.88 -3.81
C ASP A 188 31.10 8.11 -3.95
N ARG A 189 31.31 8.88 -5.01
CA ARG A 189 30.43 9.99 -5.35
C ARG A 189 29.12 9.39 -5.79
N LEU A 190 28.25 9.12 -4.80
CA LEU A 190 26.79 9.16 -4.86
C LEU A 190 26.41 9.44 -6.30
N MET A 191 26.34 8.40 -7.14
CA MET A 191 26.24 8.62 -8.60
C MET A 191 25.26 9.75 -8.79
N PRO A 192 25.59 10.86 -9.46
CA PRO A 192 24.67 12.00 -9.52
C PRO A 192 23.36 11.49 -10.10
N TRP A 193 22.42 11.08 -9.25
CA TRP A 193 21.29 10.26 -9.66
C TRP A 193 20.31 11.15 -10.42
N ASP A 194 20.48 12.47 -10.31
CA ASP A 194 19.89 13.48 -11.19
C ASP A 194 20.29 13.29 -12.67
N ALA A 195 21.48 12.76 -12.96
CA ALA A 195 21.90 12.45 -14.33
C ALA A 195 21.05 11.33 -14.99
N LEU A 196 20.43 10.42 -14.22
CA LEU A 196 19.46 9.45 -14.75
C LEU A 196 18.11 10.07 -15.12
N ASN A 197 17.77 11.20 -14.51
CA ASN A 197 16.53 11.92 -14.77
C ASN A 197 16.70 12.90 -15.93
N HIS A 198 17.91 13.43 -16.16
CA HIS A 198 18.18 14.40 -17.21
C HIS A 198 18.56 13.80 -18.58
N ASN A 199 18.96 12.52 -18.66
CA ASN A 199 19.33 11.87 -19.93
C ASN A 199 18.16 11.42 -20.81
N GLY A 200 16.98 12.03 -20.68
CA GLY A 200 15.81 11.77 -21.53
C GLY A 200 15.98 12.07 -23.03
N LYS A 201 17.17 12.50 -23.47
CA LYS A 201 17.47 12.80 -24.88
C LYS A 201 18.61 11.97 -25.50
N SER A 202 19.29 11.10 -24.75
CA SER A 202 20.56 10.53 -25.21
C SER A 202 20.54 9.00 -25.28
N SER A 203 20.30 8.51 -26.51
CA SER A 203 20.66 7.20 -27.06
C SER A 203 19.88 5.97 -26.58
N ALA A 204 18.92 5.55 -27.42
CA ALA A 204 18.17 4.30 -27.32
C ALA A 204 19.01 3.02 -27.59
N SER A 205 20.33 3.10 -27.76
CA SER A 205 21.17 1.97 -28.24
C SER A 205 22.23 1.41 -27.28
N ALA A 206 22.37 1.91 -26.06
CA ALA A 206 23.32 1.34 -25.08
C ALA A 206 22.57 0.81 -23.86
N GLY A 207 22.50 -0.52 -23.73
CA GLY A 207 21.69 -1.20 -22.71
C GLY A 207 22.08 -0.81 -21.29
N SER A 208 21.11 -0.30 -20.51
CA SER A 208 21.11 -0.27 -19.03
C SER A 208 22.36 0.26 -18.31
N THR A 209 23.25 0.97 -18.99
CA THR A 209 24.51 1.42 -18.42
C THR A 209 24.32 2.79 -17.79
N LEU A 210 24.32 2.84 -16.46
CA LEU A 210 24.40 4.10 -15.70
C LEU A 210 25.79 4.70 -15.91
N GLY A 211 25.98 5.48 -16.98
CA GLY A 211 27.31 5.97 -17.35
C GLY A 211 28.33 4.85 -17.61
N GLY A 212 27.88 3.69 -18.12
CA GLY A 212 28.72 2.50 -18.33
C GLY A 212 28.53 1.37 -17.29
N LEU A 213 27.89 1.64 -16.15
CA LEU A 213 27.77 0.67 -15.06
C LEU A 213 26.57 -0.27 -15.21
N ASP A 214 26.82 -1.58 -15.08
CA ASP A 214 25.78 -2.61 -15.01
C ASP A 214 25.12 -2.60 -13.61
N VAL A 215 23.98 -1.94 -13.51
CA VAL A 215 23.18 -1.86 -12.27
C VAL A 215 22.72 -3.22 -11.76
N ALA A 216 22.52 -4.20 -12.66
CA ALA A 216 22.10 -5.52 -12.27
C ALA A 216 23.23 -6.25 -11.55
N GLU A 217 24.47 -6.08 -12.03
CA GLU A 217 25.63 -6.66 -11.36
C GLU A 217 25.84 -6.10 -9.96
N ILE A 218 25.72 -4.78 -9.79
CA ILE A 218 25.81 -4.14 -8.46
C ILE A 218 24.77 -4.74 -7.51
N GLY A 219 23.52 -4.87 -7.96
CA GLY A 219 22.46 -5.47 -7.15
C GLY A 219 22.68 -6.95 -6.82
N ARG A 220 23.23 -7.74 -7.77
CA ARG A 220 23.57 -9.15 -7.54
C ARG A 220 24.64 -9.31 -6.47
N ARG A 221 25.73 -8.53 -6.53
CA ARG A 221 26.82 -8.60 -5.55
C ARG A 221 26.34 -8.25 -4.14
N ARG A 222 25.55 -7.18 -4.04
CA ARG A 222 24.98 -6.68 -2.79
C ARG A 222 24.05 -7.68 -2.10
N LYS A 223 23.27 -8.43 -2.89
CA LYS A 223 22.19 -9.29 -2.42
C LYS A 223 22.61 -10.25 -1.30
N VAL A 224 23.81 -10.82 -1.38
CA VAL A 224 24.30 -11.77 -0.37
C VAL A 224 24.54 -11.09 0.98
N VAL A 225 25.21 -9.93 0.98
CA VAL A 225 25.50 -9.19 2.21
C VAL A 225 24.22 -8.61 2.80
N SER A 226 23.35 -8.02 1.98
CA SER A 226 22.04 -7.52 2.43
C SER A 226 21.17 -8.61 3.05
N HIS A 227 21.16 -9.80 2.46
CA HIS A 227 20.40 -10.93 3.01
C HIS A 227 20.94 -11.37 4.37
N ARG A 228 22.28 -11.41 4.55
CA ARG A 228 22.90 -11.72 5.85
C ARG A 228 22.56 -10.67 6.91
N LEU A 229 22.60 -9.39 6.57
CA LEU A 229 22.24 -8.30 7.46
C LEU A 229 20.76 -8.35 7.86
N HIS A 230 19.89 -8.69 6.91
CA HIS A 230 18.47 -8.90 7.15
C HIS A 230 18.21 -10.08 8.11
N ILE A 231 18.88 -11.22 7.91
CA ILE A 231 18.80 -12.37 8.84
C ILE A 231 19.23 -11.95 10.24
N GLU A 232 20.33 -11.20 10.37
CA GLU A 232 20.81 -10.74 11.67
C GLU A 232 19.83 -9.75 12.33
N ALA A 233 19.28 -8.79 11.58
CA ALA A 233 18.27 -7.87 12.10
C ALA A 233 17.01 -8.61 12.58
N THR A 234 16.56 -9.61 11.82
CA THR A 234 15.41 -10.47 12.17
C THR A 234 15.70 -11.28 13.45
N ARG A 235 16.87 -11.90 13.53
CA ARG A 235 17.31 -12.67 14.71
C ARG A 235 17.35 -11.79 15.97
N LEU A 236 17.90 -10.57 15.85
CA LEU A 236 17.90 -9.60 16.95
C LEU A 236 16.47 -9.19 17.34
N ALA A 237 15.61 -8.91 16.36
CA ALA A 237 14.21 -8.56 16.59
C ALA A 237 13.44 -9.65 17.35
N GLU A 238 13.64 -10.92 16.98
CA GLU A 238 13.06 -12.08 17.67
C GLU A 238 13.62 -12.22 19.09
N ARG A 239 14.93 -12.09 19.27
CA ARG A 239 15.59 -12.22 20.57
C ARG A 239 15.15 -11.15 21.56
N GLU A 240 15.06 -9.89 21.12
CA GLU A 240 14.65 -8.77 21.97
C GLU A 240 13.11 -8.64 22.08
N GLY A 241 12.34 -9.47 21.35
CA GLY A 241 10.88 -9.52 21.45
C GLY A 241 10.16 -8.26 20.96
N ILE A 242 10.67 -7.59 19.93
CA ILE A 242 10.12 -6.30 19.46
C ILE A 242 8.65 -6.39 18.99
N ALA A 243 8.21 -7.58 18.60
CA ALA A 243 6.84 -7.81 18.13
C ALA A 243 5.80 -7.74 19.26
N THR A 244 6.24 -7.86 20.52
CA THR A 244 5.38 -7.91 21.71
C THR A 244 5.71 -6.83 22.75
N ASN A 245 6.78 -6.06 22.54
CA ASN A 245 7.22 -5.00 23.43
C ASN A 245 6.97 -3.65 22.75
N ALA A 246 5.87 -2.97 23.09
CA ALA A 246 5.49 -1.73 22.44
C ALA A 246 6.50 -0.61 22.72
N SER A 247 7.12 -0.07 21.67
CA SER A 247 7.88 1.19 21.69
C SER A 247 7.90 1.80 20.30
N ALA A 248 8.22 3.08 20.20
CA ALA A 248 8.27 3.76 18.91
C ALA A 248 9.40 3.20 18.02
N GLU A 249 10.56 2.86 18.59
CA GLU A 249 11.65 2.18 17.89
C GLU A 249 11.31 0.75 17.47
N ASN A 250 10.56 0.01 18.29
CA ASN A 250 10.12 -1.35 17.95
C ASN A 250 9.08 -1.34 16.83
N ALA A 251 8.15 -0.37 16.85
CA ALA A 251 7.24 -0.12 15.75
C ALA A 251 8.02 0.20 14.46
N ALA A 252 8.95 1.15 14.50
CA ALA A 252 9.78 1.50 13.36
C ALA A 252 10.59 0.31 12.83
N SER A 253 11.16 -0.49 13.72
CA SER A 253 11.90 -1.72 13.38
C SER A 253 11.01 -2.73 12.66
N CYS A 254 9.81 -2.99 13.17
CA CYS A 254 8.83 -3.88 12.51
C CYS A 254 8.46 -3.34 11.11
N PHE A 255 8.27 -2.04 10.95
CA PHE A 255 7.99 -1.44 9.65
C PHE A 255 9.13 -1.65 8.63
N LEU A 256 10.37 -1.44 9.07
CA LEU A 256 11.54 -1.62 8.21
C LEU A 256 11.74 -3.08 7.83
N LEU A 257 11.58 -4.01 8.78
CA LEU A 257 11.62 -5.46 8.49
C LEU A 257 10.54 -5.86 7.49
N ASP A 258 9.33 -5.34 7.65
CA ASP A 258 8.24 -5.57 6.69
C ASP A 258 8.61 -5.11 5.27
N CYS A 259 9.29 -3.96 5.18
CA CYS A 259 9.78 -3.46 3.90
C CYS A 259 10.87 -4.34 3.28
N ILE A 260 11.71 -4.97 4.09
CA ILE A 260 12.77 -5.87 3.61
C ILE A 260 12.20 -7.23 3.18
N ASP A 261 11.32 -7.83 4.00
CA ASP A 261 10.74 -9.17 3.78
C ASP A 261 9.89 -9.23 2.50
N SER A 262 9.31 -8.10 2.11
CA SER A 262 8.45 -8.00 0.92
C SER A 262 9.11 -8.42 -0.40
N THR A 263 10.42 -8.63 -0.38
CA THR A 263 11.23 -8.95 -1.56
C THR A 263 11.26 -10.42 -1.93
N ASP A 264 10.74 -11.28 -1.07
CA ASP A 264 10.40 -12.67 -1.42
C ASP A 264 8.89 -12.90 -1.25
N PRO A 265 8.10 -12.70 -2.33
CA PRO A 265 6.66 -12.91 -2.28
C PRO A 265 6.24 -14.32 -1.87
N SER A 266 7.13 -15.31 -1.98
CA SER A 266 6.80 -16.72 -1.71
C SER A 266 6.76 -17.05 -0.22
N THR A 267 7.54 -16.33 0.58
CA THR A 267 7.69 -16.56 2.03
C THR A 267 7.00 -15.49 2.87
N TYR A 268 6.60 -14.38 2.25
CA TYR A 268 6.04 -13.24 2.96
C TYR A 268 4.65 -13.50 3.58
N THR A 269 4.53 -13.19 4.87
CA THR A 269 3.33 -13.46 5.69
C THR A 269 2.64 -12.22 6.26
N MET A 270 3.18 -11.01 6.06
CA MET A 270 2.76 -9.78 6.74
C MET A 270 2.90 -9.82 8.27
N ALA A 271 3.74 -10.70 8.83
CA ALA A 271 3.93 -10.81 10.27
C ALA A 271 4.45 -9.50 10.88
N TRP A 272 5.45 -8.88 10.24
CA TRP A 272 5.99 -7.60 10.68
C TRP A 272 5.02 -6.44 10.48
N SER A 273 4.22 -6.40 9.40
CA SER A 273 3.13 -5.42 9.31
C SER A 273 2.14 -5.57 10.47
N ALA A 274 1.78 -6.79 10.85
CA ALA A 274 0.85 -7.02 11.96
C ALA A 274 1.44 -6.59 13.31
N ALA A 275 2.72 -6.90 13.57
CA ALA A 275 3.45 -6.44 14.74
C ALA A 275 3.57 -4.91 14.78
N PHE A 276 3.85 -4.28 13.64
CA PHE A 276 3.85 -2.82 13.47
C PHE A 276 2.52 -2.19 13.87
N ILE A 277 1.39 -2.70 13.33
CA ILE A 277 0.06 -2.19 13.67
C ILE A 277 -0.26 -2.39 15.16
N TRP A 278 0.12 -3.54 15.73
CA TRP A 278 -0.07 -3.79 17.15
C TRP A 278 0.70 -2.81 18.05
N ASN A 279 1.97 -2.54 17.71
CA ASN A 279 2.78 -1.54 18.43
C ASN A 279 2.10 -0.17 18.36
N PHE A 280 1.70 0.28 17.16
CA PHE A 280 1.01 1.56 16.98
C PHE A 280 -0.28 1.67 17.78
N ARG A 281 -1.12 0.63 17.76
CA ARG A 281 -2.35 0.61 18.54
C ARG A 281 -2.06 0.80 20.02
N THR A 282 -1.06 0.08 20.53
CA THR A 282 -0.66 0.15 21.94
C THR A 282 -0.16 1.55 22.31
N LEU A 283 0.69 2.16 21.46
CA LEU A 283 1.17 3.53 21.66
C LEU A 283 0.05 4.57 21.56
N ALA A 284 -0.92 4.36 20.67
CA ALA A 284 -2.08 5.24 20.53
C ALA A 284 -2.98 5.19 21.77
N GLU A 285 -3.24 3.99 22.29
CA GLU A 285 -4.04 3.75 23.48
C GLU A 285 -3.37 4.27 24.75
N SER A 286 -2.03 4.25 24.83
CA SER A 286 -1.27 4.83 25.95
C SER A 286 -1.10 6.34 25.86
N GLY A 287 -1.48 6.97 24.75
CA GLY A 287 -1.31 8.41 24.54
C GLY A 287 0.13 8.84 24.23
N GLU A 288 0.98 7.90 23.80
CA GLU A 288 2.39 8.14 23.46
C GLU A 288 2.61 8.63 22.02
N LEU A 289 1.54 8.77 21.25
CA LEU A 289 1.58 9.20 19.85
C LEU A 289 1.65 10.74 19.72
N GLU A 290 2.83 11.24 19.32
CA GLU A 290 3.23 12.65 19.38
C GLU A 290 2.35 13.67 18.63
N TRP A 291 1.63 13.30 17.56
CA TRP A 291 0.79 14.26 16.80
C TRP A 291 -0.31 14.93 17.63
N GLN A 292 -0.68 14.34 18.78
CA GLN A 292 -1.58 14.98 19.74
C GLN A 292 -0.95 16.23 20.38
N PHE A 293 0.37 16.31 20.35
CA PHE A 293 1.21 17.37 20.92
C PHE A 293 1.93 18.21 19.85
N ALA A 294 1.60 18.03 18.55
CA ALA A 294 2.20 18.82 17.47
C ALA A 294 2.03 20.32 17.73
N VAL A 295 3.09 21.10 17.47
CA VAL A 295 3.14 22.53 17.80
C VAL A 295 2.16 23.32 16.95
N THR A 296 1.96 22.88 15.70
CA THR A 296 1.05 23.54 14.76
C THR A 296 -0.01 22.60 14.19
N PRO A 297 -1.19 23.12 13.80
CA PRO A 297 -2.19 22.32 13.10
C PRO A 297 -1.69 21.70 11.79
N LEU A 298 -0.81 22.39 11.07
CA LEU A 298 -0.24 21.90 9.81
C LEU A 298 0.68 20.69 10.06
N GLU A 299 1.57 20.79 11.04
CA GLU A 299 2.46 19.70 11.45
C GLU A 299 1.65 18.46 11.86
N ALA A 300 0.59 18.64 12.66
CA ALA A 300 -0.32 17.56 13.01
C ALA A 300 -0.96 16.90 11.77
N HIS A 301 -1.27 17.67 10.73
CA HIS A 301 -1.78 17.13 9.47
C HIS A 301 -0.71 16.39 8.65
N ILE A 302 0.52 16.89 8.62
CA ILE A 302 1.65 16.25 7.94
C ILE A 302 1.94 14.88 8.58
N ILE A 303 2.03 14.81 9.91
CA ILE A 303 2.24 13.55 10.65
C ILE A 303 1.13 12.56 10.33
N ARG A 304 -0.14 12.98 10.36
CA ARG A 304 -1.28 12.13 10.01
C ARG A 304 -1.20 11.61 8.58
N VAL A 305 -0.77 12.44 7.63
CA VAL A 305 -0.55 12.02 6.23
C VAL A 305 0.59 10.99 6.14
N GLN A 306 1.69 11.15 6.88
CA GLN A 306 2.79 10.20 6.91
C GLN A 306 2.35 8.83 7.45
N TRP A 307 1.55 8.83 8.52
CA TRP A 307 0.98 7.59 9.08
C TRP A 307 0.01 6.91 8.14
N ARG A 308 -0.92 7.67 7.56
CA ARG A 308 -1.80 7.15 6.50
C ARG A 308 -0.99 6.65 5.31
N GLY A 309 0.12 7.30 4.96
CA GLY A 309 1.03 6.85 3.92
C GLY A 309 1.63 5.47 4.21
N SER A 310 1.97 5.18 5.47
CA SER A 310 2.44 3.86 5.91
C SER A 310 1.34 2.81 5.81
N PHE A 311 0.12 3.15 6.25
CA PHE A 311 -1.06 2.28 6.12
C PHE A 311 -1.42 2.01 4.66
N LEU A 312 -1.28 3.01 3.79
CA LEU A 312 -1.46 2.87 2.36
C LEU A 312 -0.44 1.91 1.75
N ALA A 313 0.82 2.01 2.14
CA ALA A 313 1.86 1.10 1.66
C ALA A 313 1.51 -0.36 2.02
N ILE A 314 1.14 -0.61 3.28
CA ILE A 314 0.69 -1.93 3.75
C ILE A 314 -0.57 -2.39 3.00
N ALA A 315 -1.53 -1.50 2.78
CA ALA A 315 -2.78 -1.84 2.10
C ALA A 315 -2.59 -2.18 0.63
N MET A 316 -1.81 -1.38 -0.09
CA MET A 316 -1.48 -1.63 -1.49
C MET A 316 -0.69 -2.93 -1.63
N TYR A 317 0.20 -3.22 -0.67
CA TYR A 317 0.95 -4.45 -0.69
C TYR A 317 0.08 -5.67 -0.42
N ALA A 318 -0.72 -5.67 0.66
CA ALA A 318 -1.69 -6.73 0.94
C ALA A 318 -2.59 -7.02 -0.27
N LEU A 319 -3.02 -5.96 -0.95
CA LEU A 319 -3.83 -6.05 -2.17
C LEU A 319 -3.07 -6.69 -3.33
N SER A 320 -1.78 -6.42 -3.53
CA SER A 320 -0.99 -6.97 -4.65
C SER A 320 -0.69 -8.47 -4.51
N ILE A 321 -0.68 -8.98 -3.27
CA ILE A 321 -0.48 -10.40 -2.93
C ILE A 321 -1.75 -11.12 -2.45
N ASP A 322 -2.92 -10.47 -2.57
CA ASP A 322 -4.23 -10.96 -2.12
C ASP A 322 -4.29 -11.47 -0.67
N LYS A 323 -3.63 -10.76 0.25
CA LYS A 323 -3.66 -11.03 1.70
C LYS A 323 -4.61 -10.09 2.42
N THR A 324 -5.09 -10.52 3.58
CA THR A 324 -5.93 -9.69 4.45
C THR A 324 -5.13 -8.53 5.04
N LEU A 325 -5.77 -7.38 5.20
CA LEU A 325 -5.15 -6.25 5.89
C LEU A 325 -4.86 -6.60 7.36
N PRO A 326 -3.69 -6.24 7.89
CA PRO A 326 -3.35 -6.46 9.30
C PRO A 326 -3.97 -5.40 10.23
N PHE A 327 -4.77 -4.47 9.70
CA PHE A 327 -5.41 -3.40 10.45
C PHE A 327 -6.87 -3.21 10.04
N THR A 328 -7.65 -2.67 10.97
CA THR A 328 -9.07 -2.39 10.85
C THR A 328 -9.33 -0.90 10.56
N VAL A 329 -10.60 -0.54 10.33
CA VAL A 329 -11.01 0.88 10.27
C VAL A 329 -10.77 1.58 11.60
N HIS A 330 -11.02 0.88 12.71
CA HIS A 330 -10.80 1.44 14.05
C HIS A 330 -9.33 1.78 14.29
N ASP A 331 -8.40 0.91 13.85
CA ASP A 331 -6.96 1.18 13.95
C ASP A 331 -6.57 2.43 13.17
N GLU A 332 -7.09 2.58 11.94
CA GLU A 332 -6.86 3.74 11.10
C GLU A 332 -7.36 5.04 11.77
N GLU A 333 -8.55 5.02 12.37
CA GLU A 333 -9.12 6.17 13.08
C GLU A 333 -8.38 6.50 14.38
N LEU A 334 -8.04 5.48 15.16
CA LEU A 334 -7.31 5.62 16.42
C LEU A 334 -5.91 6.21 16.18
N ILE A 335 -5.20 5.71 15.17
CA ILE A 335 -3.82 6.08 14.90
C ILE A 335 -3.76 7.37 14.07
N CYS A 336 -4.42 7.41 12.91
CA CYS A 336 -4.30 8.55 12.00
C CYS A 336 -5.29 9.69 12.30
N GLY A 337 -6.11 9.53 13.34
CA GLY A 337 -7.25 10.38 13.63
C GLY A 337 -8.40 10.19 12.64
N PRO A 338 -9.56 10.78 12.92
CA PRO A 338 -10.74 10.71 12.07
C PRO A 338 -10.52 11.28 10.66
N SER A 339 -11.15 10.64 9.67
CA SER A 339 -11.24 11.18 8.30
C SER A 339 -12.46 12.08 8.18
N HIS A 340 -12.27 13.39 8.38
CA HIS A 340 -13.40 14.33 8.43
C HIS A 340 -13.83 14.91 7.09
N VAL A 341 -13.06 14.75 6.01
CA VAL A 341 -13.26 15.54 4.80
C VAL A 341 -13.31 14.61 3.58
N SER A 342 -14.37 14.73 2.78
CA SER A 342 -14.43 14.05 1.48
C SER A 342 -13.36 14.63 0.55
N PHE A 343 -12.97 13.91 -0.49
CA PHE A 343 -11.98 14.46 -1.44
C PHE A 343 -12.52 15.70 -2.16
N GLU A 344 -13.82 15.71 -2.44
CA GLU A 344 -14.54 16.79 -3.09
C GLU A 344 -14.57 18.05 -2.22
N ASP A 345 -14.84 17.91 -0.92
CA ASP A 345 -14.77 19.02 0.04
C ASP A 345 -13.33 19.49 0.26
N ALA A 346 -12.37 18.57 0.30
CA ALA A 346 -10.94 18.87 0.40
C ALA A 346 -10.47 19.68 -0.81
N LEU A 347 -10.92 19.32 -2.01
CA LEU A 347 -10.62 20.03 -3.24
C LEU A 347 -11.27 21.42 -3.30
N ALA A 348 -12.51 21.55 -2.84
CA ALA A 348 -13.16 22.85 -2.72
C ALA A 348 -12.41 23.78 -1.76
N ARG A 349 -11.90 23.24 -0.64
CA ARG A 349 -11.11 23.99 0.35
C ARG A 349 -9.70 24.33 -0.15
N ALA A 350 -9.09 23.47 -0.97
CA ALA A 350 -7.72 23.63 -1.45
C ALA A 350 -7.48 24.97 -2.15
N SER A 351 -8.47 25.50 -2.88
CA SER A 351 -8.39 26.80 -3.56
C SER A 351 -8.27 28.00 -2.60
N SER A 352 -8.65 27.84 -1.34
CA SER A 352 -8.59 28.88 -0.31
C SER A 352 -7.38 28.78 0.61
N LEU A 353 -6.58 27.72 0.46
CA LEU A 353 -5.45 27.41 1.33
C LEU A 353 -4.13 27.72 0.60
N PRO A 354 -3.05 28.04 1.34
CA PRO A 354 -1.71 28.01 0.77
C PRO A 354 -1.38 26.61 0.20
N PRO A 355 -0.46 26.51 -0.79
CA PRO A 355 -0.20 25.26 -1.52
C PRO A 355 0.12 24.06 -0.64
N GLU A 356 0.95 24.23 0.40
CA GLU A 356 1.39 23.12 1.25
C GLU A 356 0.25 22.53 2.13
N PRO A 357 -0.51 23.34 2.90
CA PRO A 357 -1.72 22.87 3.57
C PRO A 357 -2.73 22.24 2.62
N ALA A 358 -2.91 22.82 1.43
CA ALA A 358 -3.83 22.30 0.42
C ALA A 358 -3.42 20.89 -0.05
N VAL A 359 -2.14 20.70 -0.40
CA VAL A 359 -1.59 19.39 -0.77
C VAL A 359 -1.77 18.38 0.36
N THR A 360 -1.49 18.78 1.60
CA THR A 360 -1.60 17.89 2.76
C THR A 360 -3.04 17.39 2.95
N VAL A 361 -4.03 18.29 2.92
CA VAL A 361 -5.46 17.95 3.09
C VAL A 361 -5.95 17.07 1.93
N LEU A 362 -5.54 17.37 0.70
CA LEU A 362 -5.87 16.59 -0.49
C LEU A 362 -5.27 15.18 -0.45
N MET A 363 -3.99 15.07 -0.13
CA MET A 363 -3.30 13.78 0.01
C MET A 363 -3.93 12.94 1.12
N ASN A 364 -4.24 13.55 2.27
CA ASN A 364 -4.91 12.88 3.37
C ASN A 364 -6.24 12.23 2.94
N SER A 365 -7.06 13.00 2.23
CA SER A 365 -8.39 12.57 1.76
C SER A 365 -8.28 11.48 0.68
N LEU A 366 -7.34 11.62 -0.25
CA LEU A 366 -7.09 10.64 -1.29
C LEU A 366 -6.57 9.32 -0.70
N ILE A 367 -5.60 9.38 0.22
CA ILE A 367 -4.99 8.19 0.83
C ILE A 367 -6.04 7.40 1.63
N THR A 368 -6.85 8.08 2.44
CA THR A 368 -7.94 7.45 3.20
C THR A 368 -8.88 6.70 2.25
N ARG A 369 -9.26 7.35 1.15
CA ARG A 369 -10.12 6.74 0.13
C ARG A 369 -9.47 5.51 -0.50
N ALA A 370 -8.18 5.56 -0.82
CA ALA A 370 -7.44 4.44 -1.40
C ALA A 370 -7.36 3.24 -0.44
N ILE A 371 -7.08 3.46 0.85
CA ILE A 371 -7.06 2.42 1.88
C ILE A 371 -8.43 1.74 1.98
N ARG A 372 -9.51 2.53 2.02
CA ARG A 372 -10.88 2.00 2.05
C ARG A 372 -11.18 1.12 0.84
N LEU A 373 -10.84 1.58 -0.38
CA LEU A 373 -11.09 0.79 -1.58
C LEU A 373 -10.26 -0.50 -1.64
N ALA A 374 -9.01 -0.47 -1.15
CA ALA A 374 -8.19 -1.67 -1.02
C ALA A 374 -8.82 -2.70 -0.07
N ARG A 375 -9.29 -2.24 1.10
CA ARG A 375 -10.01 -3.06 2.08
C ARG A 375 -11.27 -3.69 1.47
N ASP A 376 -12.13 -2.85 0.87
CA ASP A 376 -13.37 -3.30 0.23
C ASP A 376 -13.07 -4.34 -0.88
N CYS A 377 -12.02 -4.16 -1.67
CA CYS A 377 -11.62 -5.09 -2.73
C CYS A 377 -11.16 -6.44 -2.16
N LEU A 378 -10.33 -6.42 -1.12
CA LEU A 378 -9.86 -7.62 -0.43
C LEU A 378 -11.02 -8.40 0.23
N GLU A 379 -11.95 -7.70 0.87
CA GLU A 379 -13.04 -8.33 1.61
C GLU A 379 -14.14 -8.89 0.69
N THR A 380 -14.36 -8.28 -0.47
CA THR A 380 -15.50 -8.60 -1.34
C THR A 380 -15.14 -9.31 -2.64
N ILE A 381 -13.93 -9.14 -3.17
CA ILE A 381 -13.54 -9.63 -4.51
C ILE A 381 -12.32 -10.55 -4.44
N SER A 382 -11.16 -10.02 -4.04
CA SER A 382 -9.85 -10.64 -4.29
C SER A 382 -9.32 -11.47 -3.12
N GLY A 383 -9.59 -11.08 -1.87
CA GLY A 383 -8.97 -11.70 -0.70
C GLY A 383 -9.41 -13.15 -0.47
N ALA A 384 -8.63 -13.87 0.35
CA ALA A 384 -8.83 -15.30 0.59
C ALA A 384 -10.24 -15.67 1.08
N ALA A 385 -10.86 -14.83 1.92
CA ALA A 385 -12.24 -15.04 2.38
C ALA A 385 -13.26 -14.82 1.27
N ALA A 386 -13.11 -13.74 0.48
CA ALA A 386 -13.94 -13.48 -0.68
C ALA A 386 -13.88 -14.64 -1.67
N ARG A 387 -12.68 -15.17 -1.96
CA ARG A 387 -12.48 -16.30 -2.88
C ARG A 387 -13.22 -17.58 -2.50
N ARG A 388 -13.49 -17.80 -1.22
CA ARG A 388 -14.25 -18.97 -0.74
C ARG A 388 -15.76 -18.80 -0.87
N ARG A 389 -16.24 -17.59 -1.17
CA ARG A 389 -17.66 -17.28 -1.36
C ARG A 389 -17.97 -17.25 -2.85
N GLN A 390 -19.26 -17.44 -3.17
CA GLN A 390 -19.77 -17.24 -4.52
C GLN A 390 -19.46 -15.81 -4.98
N PHE A 391 -19.07 -15.66 -6.25
CA PHE A 391 -18.78 -14.36 -6.82
C PHE A 391 -20.01 -13.44 -6.75
N ASN A 392 -19.84 -12.25 -6.17
CA ASN A 392 -20.89 -11.25 -6.04
C ASN A 392 -20.75 -10.20 -7.15
N GLU A 393 -21.52 -10.36 -8.23
CA GLU A 393 -21.48 -9.47 -9.40
C GLU A 393 -21.80 -8.00 -9.03
N VAL A 394 -22.70 -7.78 -8.07
CA VAL A 394 -23.08 -6.43 -7.62
C VAL A 394 -21.92 -5.75 -6.89
N ALA A 395 -21.19 -6.49 -6.05
CA ALA A 395 -20.00 -5.99 -5.39
C ALA A 395 -18.90 -5.63 -6.41
N ALA A 396 -18.71 -6.45 -7.45
CA ALA A 396 -17.77 -6.17 -8.53
C ALA A 396 -18.12 -4.89 -9.29
N LEU A 397 -19.39 -4.69 -9.67
CA LEU A 397 -19.83 -3.46 -10.33
C LEU A 397 -19.62 -2.23 -9.46
N ARG A 398 -20.00 -2.31 -8.18
CA ARG A 398 -19.77 -1.21 -7.22
C ARG A 398 -18.30 -0.86 -7.10
N MET A 399 -17.42 -1.86 -7.04
CA MET A 399 -15.98 -1.64 -6.98
C MET A 399 -15.44 -1.00 -8.26
N ILE A 400 -15.89 -1.45 -9.45
CA ILE A 400 -15.52 -0.83 -10.73
C ILE A 400 -15.88 0.66 -10.73
N SER A 401 -17.12 1.01 -10.40
CA SER A 401 -17.56 2.41 -10.33
C SER A 401 -16.79 3.21 -9.28
N ALA A 402 -16.47 2.61 -8.15
CA ALA A 402 -15.71 3.27 -7.09
C ALA A 402 -14.25 3.56 -7.50
N VAL A 403 -13.59 2.63 -8.20
CA VAL A 403 -12.25 2.81 -8.77
C VAL A 403 -12.25 3.84 -9.90
N GLU A 404 -13.27 3.85 -10.75
CA GLU A 404 -13.43 4.88 -11.79
C GLU A 404 -13.57 6.29 -11.20
N LEU A 405 -14.40 6.43 -10.15
CA LEU A 405 -14.52 7.71 -9.44
C LEU A 405 -13.20 8.09 -8.75
N PHE A 406 -12.49 7.11 -8.16
CA PHE A 406 -11.16 7.34 -7.59
C PHE A 406 -10.14 7.79 -8.63
N GLN A 407 -10.17 7.22 -9.85
CA GLN A 407 -9.35 7.65 -10.97
C GLN A 407 -9.62 9.12 -11.34
N SER A 408 -10.89 9.55 -11.35
CA SER A 408 -11.25 10.95 -11.57
C SER A 408 -10.67 11.88 -10.50
N SER A 409 -10.78 11.51 -9.21
CA SER A 409 -10.20 12.27 -8.09
C SER A 409 -8.67 12.33 -8.17
N ALA A 410 -8.02 11.18 -8.42
CA ALA A 410 -6.57 11.07 -8.58
C ALA A 410 -6.05 11.92 -9.75
N ASN A 411 -6.81 11.99 -10.85
CA ASN A 411 -6.47 12.82 -12.00
C ASN A 411 -6.56 14.32 -11.69
N ARG A 412 -7.57 14.74 -10.93
CA ARG A 412 -7.73 16.14 -10.47
C ARG A 412 -6.60 16.53 -9.52
N LEU A 413 -6.28 15.67 -8.55
CA LEU A 413 -5.13 15.90 -7.66
C LEU A 413 -3.83 16.00 -8.45
N ARG A 414 -3.61 15.10 -9.41
CA ARG A 414 -2.42 15.14 -10.25
C ARG A 414 -2.29 16.46 -11.01
N ALA A 415 -3.37 16.95 -11.63
CA ALA A 415 -3.37 18.23 -12.33
C ALA A 415 -3.04 19.39 -11.39
N TYR A 416 -3.62 19.39 -10.19
CA TYR A 416 -3.30 20.35 -9.14
C TYR A 416 -1.81 20.31 -8.75
N LEU A 417 -1.27 19.13 -8.43
CA LEU A 417 0.16 18.97 -8.08
C LEU A 417 1.11 19.43 -9.19
N VAL A 418 0.79 19.13 -10.45
CA VAL A 418 1.59 19.60 -11.59
C VAL A 418 1.54 21.12 -11.74
N SER A 419 0.40 21.75 -11.45
CA SER A 419 0.27 23.21 -11.50
C SER A 419 1.12 23.94 -10.45
N LEU A 420 1.48 23.25 -9.36
CA LEU A 420 2.38 23.77 -8.32
C LEU A 420 3.88 23.63 -8.66
N GLY A 421 4.22 22.94 -9.74
CA GLY A 421 5.60 22.76 -10.22
C GLY A 421 6.16 21.34 -10.06
N SER A 422 7.49 21.21 -10.06
CA SER A 422 8.20 19.92 -10.16
C SER A 422 9.13 19.62 -8.98
N GLY A 423 8.87 20.23 -7.82
CA GLY A 423 9.64 20.02 -6.60
C GLY A 423 9.68 18.54 -6.14
N PRO A 424 10.73 18.12 -5.40
CA PRO A 424 10.91 16.72 -4.99
C PRO A 424 9.75 16.17 -4.15
N ASN A 425 9.14 17.00 -3.30
CA ASN A 425 7.98 16.63 -2.46
C ASN A 425 6.70 16.42 -3.29
N LEU A 426 6.46 17.29 -4.28
CA LEU A 426 5.33 17.13 -5.22
C LEU A 426 5.48 15.85 -6.04
N ARG A 427 6.71 15.50 -6.48
CA ARG A 427 6.98 14.22 -7.15
C ARG A 427 6.68 13.01 -6.26
N ILE A 428 6.94 13.08 -4.95
CA ILE A 428 6.54 12.01 -4.01
C ILE A 428 5.01 11.86 -3.97
N CYS A 429 4.29 12.98 -3.92
CA CYS A 429 2.82 12.98 -3.90
C CYS A 429 2.24 12.41 -5.21
N LEU A 430 2.77 12.84 -6.36
CA LEU A 430 2.43 12.31 -7.68
C LEU A 430 2.67 10.79 -7.76
N HIS A 431 3.81 10.34 -7.27
CA HIS A 431 4.13 8.92 -7.20
C HIS A 431 3.14 8.16 -6.31
N ALA A 432 2.87 8.65 -5.10
CA ALA A 432 1.95 7.97 -4.18
C ALA A 432 0.53 7.86 -4.76
N ASN A 433 0.06 8.92 -5.42
CA ASN A 433 -1.20 8.94 -6.16
C ASN A 433 -1.24 7.92 -7.31
N ALA A 434 -0.22 7.94 -8.17
CA ALA A 434 -0.07 7.02 -9.29
C ALA A 434 -0.01 5.55 -8.81
N HIS A 435 0.78 5.29 -7.78
CA HIS A 435 0.93 3.96 -7.19
C HIS A 435 -0.40 3.43 -6.63
N ALA A 436 -1.09 4.22 -5.81
CA ALA A 436 -2.36 3.82 -5.21
C ALA A 436 -3.41 3.46 -6.28
N LEU A 437 -3.55 4.31 -7.30
CA LEU A 437 -4.49 4.09 -8.39
C LEU A 437 -4.11 2.88 -9.25
N GLY A 438 -2.85 2.79 -9.67
CA GLY A 438 -2.38 1.71 -10.54
C GLY A 438 -2.50 0.35 -9.86
N THR A 439 -2.04 0.23 -8.61
CA THR A 439 -2.11 -1.03 -7.86
C THR A 439 -3.56 -1.46 -7.62
N LEU A 440 -4.45 -0.54 -7.24
CA LEU A 440 -5.86 -0.84 -7.04
C LEU A 440 -6.56 -1.31 -8.32
N ALA A 441 -6.35 -0.61 -9.45
CA ALA A 441 -6.97 -0.96 -10.72
C ALA A 441 -6.44 -2.29 -11.28
N VAL A 442 -5.12 -2.52 -11.20
CA VAL A 442 -4.48 -3.78 -11.62
C VAL A 442 -4.96 -4.94 -10.77
N ALA A 443 -5.03 -4.78 -9.45
CA ALA A 443 -5.51 -5.82 -8.54
C ALA A 443 -6.98 -6.17 -8.80
N LEU A 444 -7.85 -5.18 -9.01
CA LEU A 444 -9.25 -5.40 -9.39
C LEU A 444 -9.35 -6.20 -10.70
N HIS A 445 -8.59 -5.82 -11.73
CA HIS A 445 -8.57 -6.55 -12.99
C HIS A 445 -8.12 -8.00 -12.81
N ARG A 446 -7.00 -8.24 -12.12
CA ARG A 446 -6.48 -9.59 -11.84
C ARG A 446 -7.46 -10.44 -11.06
N ALA A 447 -8.13 -9.85 -10.07
CA ALA A 447 -9.12 -10.56 -9.28
C ALA A 447 -10.31 -10.99 -10.14
N LEU A 448 -10.85 -10.11 -10.98
CA LEU A 448 -11.94 -10.46 -11.90
C LEU A 448 -11.54 -11.49 -12.95
N ASP A 449 -10.29 -11.44 -13.42
CA ASP A 449 -9.75 -12.44 -14.35
C ASP A 449 -9.63 -13.83 -13.69
N ALA A 450 -9.09 -13.90 -12.47
CA ALA A 450 -9.04 -15.14 -11.70
C ALA A 450 -10.45 -15.71 -11.44
N ARG A 451 -11.42 -14.85 -11.10
CA ARG A 451 -12.82 -15.26 -10.94
C ARG A 451 -13.45 -15.77 -12.22
N ALA A 452 -13.09 -15.20 -13.37
CA ALA A 452 -13.58 -15.66 -14.66
C ALA A 452 -13.07 -17.06 -14.99
N ALA A 453 -11.80 -17.36 -14.66
CA ALA A 453 -11.23 -18.69 -14.83
C ALA A 453 -11.90 -19.74 -13.92
N GLU A 454 -12.25 -19.38 -12.68
CA GLU A 454 -12.98 -20.25 -11.74
C GLU A 454 -14.44 -20.49 -12.17
N SER A 455 -15.04 -19.50 -12.83
CA SER A 455 -16.45 -19.47 -13.21
C SER A 455 -16.79 -20.28 -14.48
N GLY A 456 -15.84 -21.03 -15.04
CA GLY A 456 -16.06 -21.89 -16.22
C GLY A 456 -17.13 -22.98 -16.06
N LEU A 457 -17.75 -23.08 -14.86
CA LEU A 457 -18.86 -23.98 -14.53
C LEU A 457 -20.21 -23.24 -14.35
N LEU A 458 -20.25 -21.91 -14.51
CA LEU A 458 -21.46 -21.10 -14.36
C LEU A 458 -22.26 -20.99 -15.67
N ASP A 459 -23.51 -20.56 -15.54
CA ASP A 459 -24.41 -20.19 -16.63
C ASP A 459 -23.72 -19.22 -17.63
N ALA A 460 -23.96 -19.44 -18.93
CA ALA A 460 -23.38 -18.66 -20.03
C ALA A 460 -23.66 -17.15 -19.87
N ALA A 461 -24.83 -16.78 -19.34
CA ALA A 461 -25.17 -15.38 -19.11
C ALA A 461 -24.31 -14.75 -18.01
N ALA A 462 -24.02 -15.48 -16.93
CA ALA A 462 -23.13 -15.02 -15.86
C ALA A 462 -21.68 -14.87 -16.36
N ALA A 463 -21.21 -15.83 -17.16
CA ALA A 463 -19.90 -15.75 -17.80
C ALA A 463 -19.76 -14.52 -18.70
N GLN A 464 -20.80 -14.19 -19.48
CA GLN A 464 -20.83 -13.01 -20.34
C GLN A 464 -20.79 -11.70 -19.53
N ARG A 465 -21.55 -11.60 -18.43
CA ARG A 465 -21.54 -10.41 -17.56
C ARG A 465 -20.17 -10.22 -16.89
N LEU A 466 -19.57 -11.28 -16.38
CA LEU A 466 -18.22 -11.24 -15.80
C LEU A 466 -17.16 -10.87 -16.85
N ALA A 467 -17.27 -11.37 -18.08
CA ALA A 467 -16.40 -10.97 -19.17
C ALA A 467 -16.51 -9.47 -19.50
N ALA A 468 -17.72 -8.90 -19.46
CA ALA A 468 -17.93 -7.46 -19.63
C ALA A 468 -17.29 -6.65 -18.49
N GLN A 469 -17.51 -7.05 -17.24
CA GLN A 469 -16.88 -6.42 -16.06
C GLN A 469 -15.36 -6.47 -16.14
N ARG A 470 -14.79 -7.61 -16.52
CA ARG A 470 -13.35 -7.77 -16.72
C ARG A 470 -12.78 -6.82 -17.77
N ARG A 471 -13.49 -6.62 -18.89
CA ARG A 471 -13.07 -5.67 -19.94
C ARG A 471 -13.03 -4.23 -19.42
N VAL A 472 -14.04 -3.81 -18.66
CA VAL A 472 -14.08 -2.47 -18.05
C VAL A 472 -12.93 -2.30 -17.04
N ALA A 473 -12.74 -3.28 -16.15
CA ALA A 473 -11.64 -3.25 -15.18
C ALA A 473 -10.25 -3.25 -15.85
N LYS A 474 -10.09 -4.00 -16.95
CA LYS A 474 -8.85 -3.97 -17.75
C LYS A 474 -8.61 -2.58 -18.33
N ALA A 475 -9.63 -1.96 -18.92
CA ALA A 475 -9.51 -0.61 -19.49
C ALA A 475 -9.14 0.44 -18.42
N LEU A 476 -9.71 0.34 -17.21
CA LEU A 476 -9.32 1.17 -16.06
C LEU A 476 -7.86 0.96 -15.69
N ALA A 477 -7.42 -0.30 -15.58
CA ALA A 477 -6.04 -0.66 -15.24
C ALA A 477 -5.04 -0.15 -16.30
N VAL A 478 -5.33 -0.32 -17.60
CA VAL A 478 -4.49 0.20 -18.69
C VAL A 478 -4.32 1.71 -18.58
N ARG A 479 -5.41 2.47 -18.45
CA ARG A 479 -5.33 3.94 -18.30
C ARG A 479 -4.56 4.37 -17.06
N ALA A 480 -4.79 3.69 -15.94
CA ALA A 480 -4.09 3.94 -14.69
C ALA A 480 -2.58 3.69 -14.81
N VAL A 481 -2.18 2.57 -15.41
CA VAL A 481 -0.77 2.19 -15.59
C VAL A 481 -0.07 3.11 -16.58
N VAL A 482 -0.67 3.41 -17.73
CA VAL A 482 -0.08 4.33 -18.74
C VAL A 482 0.25 5.67 -18.08
N LYS A 483 -0.74 6.28 -17.42
CA LYS A 483 -0.56 7.57 -16.75
C LYS A 483 0.38 7.49 -15.54
N GLY A 484 0.24 6.44 -14.73
CA GLY A 484 1.04 6.25 -13.52
C GLY A 484 2.50 5.95 -13.81
N SER A 485 2.83 5.30 -14.93
CA SER A 485 4.21 4.99 -15.32
C SER A 485 5.07 6.24 -15.50
N MET A 486 4.48 7.33 -16.01
CA MET A 486 5.14 8.64 -16.15
C MET A 486 5.46 9.24 -14.78
N ASP A 487 4.48 9.30 -13.88
CA ASP A 487 4.65 9.92 -12.57
C ASP A 487 5.62 9.09 -11.69
N ILE A 488 5.58 7.76 -11.79
CA ILE A 488 6.53 6.87 -11.11
C ILE A 488 7.94 7.13 -11.62
N ARG A 489 8.14 7.15 -12.96
CA ARG A 489 9.46 7.36 -13.56
C ARG A 489 10.08 8.69 -13.12
N ALA A 490 9.29 9.76 -13.05
CA ALA A 490 9.74 11.09 -12.65
C ALA A 490 10.15 11.20 -11.17
N ALA A 491 9.61 10.31 -10.33
CA ALA A 491 9.89 10.28 -8.90
C ALA A 491 10.92 9.22 -8.48
N MET A 492 11.44 8.44 -9.43
CA MET A 492 12.42 7.40 -9.18
C MET A 492 13.71 7.97 -8.62
N SER A 493 14.14 7.38 -7.51
CA SER A 493 15.49 7.49 -6.99
C SER A 493 15.86 6.16 -6.33
N PRO A 494 17.16 5.84 -6.17
CA PRO A 494 17.57 4.62 -5.47
C PRO A 494 16.93 4.50 -4.08
N TYR A 495 16.92 5.61 -3.33
CA TYR A 495 16.32 5.72 -1.99
C TYR A 495 14.78 5.61 -1.98
N ARG A 496 14.14 5.45 -3.14
CA ARG A 496 12.70 5.25 -3.27
C ARG A 496 12.34 3.93 -3.95
N LEU A 497 13.33 3.22 -4.50
CA LEU A 497 13.14 1.95 -5.20
C LEU A 497 12.52 0.88 -4.29
N ARG A 498 13.14 0.60 -3.14
CA ARG A 498 12.73 -0.51 -2.27
C ARG A 498 11.46 -0.22 -1.49
N PHE A 499 11.27 1.02 -1.03
CA PHE A 499 10.06 1.41 -0.31
C PHE A 499 8.78 1.28 -1.16
N LYS A 500 8.90 1.08 -2.48
CA LYS A 500 7.75 1.03 -3.39
C LYS A 500 7.85 -0.09 -4.43
N GLN A 501 8.81 -1.01 -4.34
CA GLN A 501 8.85 -2.25 -5.15
C GLN A 501 7.78 -3.29 -4.75
N PHE A 502 6.99 -3.00 -3.71
CA PHE A 502 5.69 -3.61 -3.39
C PHE A 502 4.64 -3.55 -4.53
N THR A 503 4.91 -2.69 -5.52
CA THR A 503 4.04 -2.20 -6.60
C THR A 503 3.47 -3.28 -7.53
N GLY A 504 4.04 -4.47 -7.57
CA GLY A 504 3.70 -5.43 -8.62
C GLY A 504 3.88 -4.80 -10.00
N LEU A 505 5.01 -4.11 -10.25
CA LEU A 505 5.28 -3.51 -11.57
C LEU A 505 5.27 -4.56 -12.68
N ASP A 506 5.59 -5.81 -12.35
CA ASP A 506 5.40 -6.94 -13.24
C ASP A 506 3.92 -7.13 -13.61
N ALA A 507 3.01 -7.00 -12.64
CA ALA A 507 1.57 -7.00 -12.88
C ALA A 507 1.11 -5.80 -13.69
N TRP A 508 1.70 -4.61 -13.48
CA TRP A 508 1.42 -3.43 -14.31
C TRP A 508 1.84 -3.66 -15.76
N ALA A 509 3.05 -4.18 -15.99
CA ALA A 509 3.53 -4.53 -17.32
C ALA A 509 2.66 -5.61 -17.99
N LYS A 510 2.27 -6.66 -17.25
CA LYS A 510 1.38 -7.72 -17.73
C LYS A 510 0.01 -7.20 -18.19
N VAL A 511 -0.50 -6.12 -17.60
CA VAL A 511 -1.76 -5.50 -18.05
C VAL A 511 -1.62 -4.85 -19.44
N LEU A 512 -0.44 -4.31 -19.76
CA LEU A 512 -0.16 -3.69 -21.05
C LEU A 512 0.28 -4.70 -22.13
N ILE A 513 0.98 -5.77 -21.75
CA ILE A 513 1.43 -6.81 -22.68
C ILE A 513 0.22 -7.51 -23.32
N GLY A 514 0.22 -7.58 -24.65
CA GLY A 514 -0.90 -8.11 -25.43
C GLY A 514 -2.21 -7.33 -25.27
N ASP A 515 -2.20 -6.11 -24.72
CA ASP A 515 -3.46 -5.36 -24.61
C ASP A 515 -4.03 -5.00 -25.98
N ARG A 516 -5.32 -5.21 -26.13
CA ARG A 516 -6.12 -4.91 -27.33
C ARG A 516 -7.46 -4.28 -26.93
N SER A 517 -7.53 -3.72 -25.72
CA SER A 517 -8.78 -3.15 -25.18
C SER A 517 -9.20 -1.85 -25.86
N GLY A 518 -8.28 -1.19 -26.57
CA GLY A 518 -8.47 0.16 -27.11
C GLY A 518 -8.44 1.26 -26.05
N ALA A 519 -8.14 0.92 -24.79
CA ALA A 519 -8.12 1.90 -23.69
C ALA A 519 -6.91 2.85 -23.71
N ALA A 520 -5.88 2.51 -24.48
CA ALA A 520 -4.71 3.35 -24.76
C ALA A 520 -4.28 3.13 -26.22
N GLY A 521 -3.74 4.17 -26.85
CA GLY A 521 -3.15 4.08 -28.18
C GLY A 521 -1.93 3.16 -28.20
N ALA A 522 -1.56 2.64 -29.38
CA ALA A 522 -0.37 1.80 -29.52
C ALA A 522 0.91 2.53 -29.06
N ASP A 523 1.04 3.81 -29.40
CA ASP A 523 2.18 4.65 -29.02
C ASP A 523 2.23 4.93 -27.51
N GLU A 524 1.08 5.29 -26.91
CA GLU A 524 0.99 5.50 -25.46
C GLU A 524 1.35 4.22 -24.69
N ARG A 525 0.89 3.06 -25.20
CA ARG A 525 1.21 1.75 -24.62
C ARG A 525 2.70 1.43 -24.76
N ALA A 526 3.29 1.65 -25.93
CA ALA A 526 4.73 1.45 -26.14
C ALA A 526 5.56 2.34 -25.22
N GLU A 527 5.20 3.62 -25.08
CA GLU A 527 5.90 4.56 -24.22
C GLU A 527 5.79 4.15 -22.74
N ALA A 528 4.61 3.74 -22.28
CA ALA A 528 4.43 3.22 -20.92
C ALA A 528 5.23 1.93 -20.68
N LEU A 529 5.29 1.02 -21.65
CA LEU A 529 6.10 -0.19 -21.59
C LEU A 529 7.60 0.13 -21.51
N VAL A 530 8.10 1.09 -22.28
CA VAL A 530 9.50 1.56 -22.17
C VAL A 530 9.80 2.10 -20.78
N ARG A 531 8.93 2.97 -20.25
CA ARG A 531 9.08 3.51 -18.88
C ARG A 531 9.10 2.38 -17.84
N LEU A 532 8.15 1.45 -17.90
CA LEU A 532 8.09 0.30 -16.99
C LEU A 532 9.33 -0.58 -17.11
N ARG A 533 9.80 -0.86 -18.33
CA ARG A 533 11.03 -1.62 -18.55
C ARG A 533 12.21 -0.93 -17.88
N ASP A 534 12.33 0.39 -18.01
CA ASP A 534 13.44 1.14 -17.40
C ASP A 534 13.31 1.17 -15.87
N ILE A 535 12.10 1.32 -15.33
CA ILE A 535 11.84 1.21 -13.88
C ILE A 535 12.24 -0.18 -13.36
N ILE A 536 11.84 -1.24 -14.08
CA ILE A 536 12.10 -2.64 -13.74
C ILE A 536 13.59 -2.96 -13.87
N LYS A 537 14.28 -2.48 -14.91
CA LYS A 537 15.74 -2.61 -15.02
C LYS A 537 16.44 -1.88 -13.89
N PHE A 538 16.00 -0.68 -13.54
CA PHE A 538 16.56 0.04 -12.40
C PHE A 538 16.28 -0.66 -11.07
N SER A 539 15.19 -1.44 -10.96
CA SER A 539 14.87 -2.21 -9.76
C SER A 539 15.91 -3.31 -9.46
N THR A 540 16.62 -3.81 -10.48
CA THR A 540 17.69 -4.81 -10.30
C THR A 540 18.86 -4.24 -9.52
N TYR A 541 19.05 -2.92 -9.53
CA TYR A 541 19.97 -2.25 -8.62
C TYR A 541 19.70 -2.70 -7.20
N ALA A 542 18.45 -2.65 -6.74
CA ALA A 542 18.11 -3.10 -5.39
C ALA A 542 18.05 -4.63 -5.24
N GLY A 543 18.62 -5.42 -6.16
CA GLY A 543 18.68 -6.89 -6.08
C GLY A 543 17.36 -7.61 -6.40
N VAL A 544 16.38 -6.91 -6.97
CA VAL A 544 15.11 -7.51 -7.43
C VAL A 544 15.25 -7.91 -8.88
N ASP A 545 15.26 -9.22 -9.14
CA ASP A 545 15.37 -9.76 -10.50
C ASP A 545 13.97 -9.93 -11.12
N MET A 546 13.75 -9.22 -12.22
CA MET A 546 12.53 -9.27 -13.03
C MET A 546 12.87 -9.47 -14.52
N HIS A 547 13.97 -10.17 -14.82
CA HIS A 547 14.45 -10.34 -16.19
C HIS A 547 13.39 -10.93 -17.14
N SER A 548 12.56 -11.85 -16.67
CA SER A 548 11.46 -12.42 -17.47
C SER A 548 10.43 -11.37 -17.90
N THR A 549 10.13 -10.40 -17.02
CA THR A 549 9.19 -9.31 -17.33
C THR A 549 9.81 -8.35 -18.34
N VAL A 550 11.09 -8.02 -18.19
CA VAL A 550 11.83 -7.19 -19.16
C VAL A 550 11.80 -7.82 -20.54
N ALA A 551 12.12 -9.11 -20.65
CA ALA A 551 12.09 -9.85 -21.91
C ALA A 551 10.68 -9.84 -22.54
N ALA A 552 9.63 -10.03 -21.73
CA ALA A 552 8.25 -9.98 -22.21
C ALA A 552 7.84 -8.57 -22.71
N ILE A 553 8.34 -7.52 -22.07
CA ILE A 553 8.13 -6.14 -22.54
C ILE A 553 8.83 -5.92 -23.89
N ASP A 554 10.08 -6.35 -24.03
CA ASP A 554 10.85 -6.16 -25.26
C ASP A 554 10.16 -6.88 -26.45
N VAL A 555 9.64 -8.11 -26.24
CA VAL A 555 8.84 -8.81 -27.25
C VAL A 555 7.58 -8.05 -27.64
N GLU A 556 6.81 -7.52 -26.67
CA GLU A 556 5.60 -6.74 -27.00
C GLU A 556 5.94 -5.43 -27.73
N LEU A 557 7.04 -4.77 -27.37
CA LEU A 557 7.50 -3.56 -28.07
C LEU A 557 7.82 -3.85 -29.54
N ASP A 558 8.43 -4.99 -29.83
CA ASP A 558 8.70 -5.40 -31.21
C ASP A 558 7.42 -5.69 -32.00
N VAL A 559 6.41 -6.31 -31.35
CA VAL A 559 5.07 -6.50 -31.95
C VAL A 559 4.41 -5.16 -32.27
N ILE A 560 4.49 -4.16 -31.38
CA ILE A 560 3.92 -2.83 -31.62
C ILE A 560 4.61 -2.15 -32.80
N ARG A 561 5.94 -2.18 -32.85
CA ARG A 561 6.73 -1.57 -33.94
C ARG A 561 6.42 -2.19 -35.30
N ALA A 562 6.29 -3.51 -35.36
CA ALA A 562 5.93 -4.22 -36.59
C ALA A 562 4.52 -3.84 -37.09
N GLY A 563 3.58 -3.64 -36.17
CA GLY A 563 2.21 -3.20 -36.50
C GLY A 563 2.12 -1.74 -36.96
N SER A 564 2.92 -0.84 -36.40
CA SER A 564 2.94 0.57 -36.81
C SER A 564 3.56 0.76 -38.19
N GLY A 565 4.55 -0.05 -38.57
CA GLY A 565 5.21 0.02 -39.88
C GLY A 565 4.29 -0.35 -41.05
N THR A 566 3.29 -1.19 -40.82
CA THR A 566 2.36 -1.62 -41.88
C THR A 566 1.26 -0.59 -42.19
N GLN A 567 1.06 0.39 -41.31
CA GLN A 567 0.03 1.42 -41.48
C GLN A 567 0.55 2.68 -42.18
N ALA A 568 1.87 2.83 -42.29
CA ALA A 568 2.51 3.99 -42.93
C ALA A 568 2.52 3.92 -44.47
N ASP A 569 2.46 2.72 -45.05
CA ASP A 569 2.55 2.54 -46.51
C ASP A 569 1.20 2.72 -47.25
N ASP A 570 0.07 2.81 -46.54
CA ASP A 570 -1.28 2.95 -47.13
C ASP A 570 -1.93 4.32 -46.89
N ALA A 571 -1.21 5.27 -46.28
CA ALA A 571 -1.70 6.61 -45.97
C ALA A 571 -0.86 7.69 -46.66
N SER A 572 -0.94 7.76 -47.99
CA SER A 572 -0.63 9.01 -48.71
C SER A 572 -1.75 10.03 -48.43
N TRP A 573 -1.66 10.75 -47.32
CA TRP A 573 -2.54 11.89 -47.05
C TRP A 573 -1.73 13.12 -46.60
N GLU A 574 -1.98 14.19 -47.32
CA GLU A 574 -1.40 15.52 -47.18
C GLU A 574 -1.61 16.11 -45.78
N GLY A 575 -0.63 16.89 -45.35
CA GLY A 575 -0.44 17.31 -43.97
C GLY A 575 -1.57 18.14 -43.36
N SER A 576 -1.93 17.80 -42.13
CA SER A 576 -2.39 18.75 -41.12
C SER A 576 -2.06 18.21 -39.73
N ASN A 577 -1.32 19.00 -38.95
CA ASN A 577 -0.79 18.66 -37.64
C ASN A 577 -1.89 18.89 -36.56
N PRO A 578 -2.42 17.87 -35.85
CA PRO A 578 -3.59 18.05 -34.98
C PRO A 578 -3.29 18.65 -33.59
N TRP A 579 -2.02 18.93 -33.25
CA TRP A 579 -1.61 19.19 -31.86
C TRP A 579 -1.45 20.67 -31.47
N SER A 580 -1.88 21.63 -32.31
CA SER A 580 -1.81 23.06 -31.99
C SER A 580 -3.03 23.65 -31.25
N GLY A 581 -3.99 22.82 -30.82
CA GLY A 581 -5.33 23.29 -30.41
C GLY A 581 -5.75 23.14 -28.94
N PHE A 582 -4.87 22.81 -27.99
CA PHE A 582 -5.25 22.79 -26.57
C PHE A 582 -4.75 24.04 -25.83
N SER A 583 -5.46 25.16 -26.02
CA SER A 583 -5.43 26.29 -25.09
C SER A 583 -6.34 25.99 -23.90
N MET A 584 -5.79 25.99 -22.70
CA MET A 584 -6.57 26.03 -21.47
C MET A 584 -6.90 27.49 -21.14
N ASP A 585 -7.96 28.03 -21.75
CA ASP A 585 -8.57 29.26 -21.25
C ASP A 585 -9.76 28.93 -20.34
N ALA A 586 -9.64 29.42 -19.12
CA ALA A 586 -10.58 29.27 -18.02
C ALA A 586 -11.90 29.99 -18.33
N ASN A 587 -13.02 29.28 -18.22
CA ASN A 587 -14.34 29.90 -18.15
C ASN A 587 -14.78 29.99 -16.68
N ALA A 588 -14.31 31.05 -16.02
CA ALA A 588 -14.84 31.55 -14.76
C ALA A 588 -15.37 32.97 -15.02
N ASN A 589 -16.67 33.09 -15.32
CA ASN A 589 -17.56 34.23 -15.04
C ASN A 589 -18.81 34.17 -15.91
N ALA A 590 -19.91 33.62 -15.40
CA ALA A 590 -21.25 33.85 -15.95
C ALA A 590 -22.35 33.57 -14.91
N VAL A 591 -22.29 34.23 -13.74
CA VAL A 591 -23.47 34.42 -12.87
C VAL A 591 -23.41 35.83 -12.30
N HIS A 592 -23.81 36.81 -13.11
CA HIS A 592 -24.45 38.06 -12.69
C HIS A 592 -24.62 38.93 -13.94
N GLN A 593 -25.83 38.95 -14.48
CA GLN A 593 -26.49 40.09 -15.15
C GLN A 593 -27.63 39.55 -16.02
N ASN A 594 -28.84 39.53 -15.46
CA ASN A 594 -30.04 39.83 -16.23
C ASN A 594 -31.18 40.13 -15.26
N ALA A 595 -31.29 41.40 -14.89
CA ALA A 595 -32.47 41.98 -14.28
C ALA A 595 -32.64 43.37 -14.89
N ASN A 596 -33.49 43.49 -15.91
CA ASN A 596 -34.49 44.55 -16.03
C ASN A 596 -35.26 44.45 -17.37
N GLN A 597 -36.54 44.81 -17.27
CA GLN A 597 -37.56 44.97 -18.32
C GLN A 597 -38.37 43.72 -18.69
N THR A 598 -39.58 43.59 -18.13
CA THR A 598 -40.79 44.06 -18.84
C THR A 598 -42.04 44.00 -17.95
N HIS A 599 -42.97 44.89 -18.31
CA HIS A 599 -44.20 45.29 -17.64
C HIS A 599 -45.33 44.25 -17.64
N SER A 600 -46.18 44.38 -16.62
CA SER A 600 -47.66 44.43 -16.70
C SER A 600 -48.49 43.15 -16.83
N SER A 601 -49.47 43.08 -15.91
CA SER A 601 -50.84 42.54 -16.03
C SER A 601 -51.03 41.04 -16.23
N ASN A 602 -51.50 40.33 -15.20
CA ASN A 602 -52.94 40.15 -15.01
C ASN A 602 -53.29 39.49 -13.67
N ALA A 603 -54.38 39.98 -13.10
CA ALA A 603 -55.00 39.49 -11.88
C ALA A 603 -55.80 38.19 -12.12
N GLY A 604 -55.99 37.39 -11.07
CA GLY A 604 -57.11 36.46 -10.99
C GLY A 604 -56.90 35.24 -10.11
N GLY A 605 -57.66 35.15 -9.02
CA GLY A 605 -58.34 33.89 -8.69
C GLY A 605 -57.87 33.09 -7.47
N MET A 606 -58.45 33.44 -6.32
CA MET A 606 -58.85 32.59 -5.17
C MET A 606 -58.87 31.06 -5.38
N HIS A 607 -58.36 30.30 -4.40
CA HIS A 607 -59.21 29.62 -3.40
C HIS A 607 -58.37 28.89 -2.32
N ALA A 608 -58.87 28.99 -1.09
CA ALA A 608 -58.40 28.33 0.11
C ALA A 608 -58.70 26.82 0.12
N ASN A 609 -57.92 26.03 0.87
CA ASN A 609 -58.52 25.25 1.96
C ASN A 609 -57.50 24.80 3.01
N ALA A 610 -58.00 24.86 4.24
CA ALA A 610 -57.32 24.59 5.50
C ALA A 610 -57.42 23.13 5.94
N SER A 611 -56.68 22.82 7.01
CA SER A 611 -56.81 21.78 8.05
C SER A 611 -55.52 20.95 8.16
N GLY A 612 -54.92 20.70 9.34
CA GLY A 612 -55.32 20.93 10.73
C GLY A 612 -54.67 19.84 11.60
N MET A 613 -54.52 20.11 12.90
CA MET A 613 -54.00 19.24 14.00
C MET A 613 -52.48 19.25 14.21
N ASN A 614 -51.83 19.67 15.31
CA ASN A 614 -52.11 20.31 16.62
C ASN A 614 -51.40 19.52 17.76
N SER A 615 -50.70 20.29 18.61
CA SER A 615 -50.24 20.03 19.99
C SER A 615 -49.26 18.87 20.28
N GLY A 616 -48.30 18.95 21.21
CA GLY A 616 -48.06 19.94 22.27
C GLY A 616 -47.04 19.43 23.31
N PHE A 617 -46.37 20.38 24.02
CA PHE A 617 -45.87 20.30 25.43
C PHE A 617 -44.58 19.47 25.72
N MET A 618 -43.58 19.87 26.53
CA MET A 618 -43.40 20.93 27.55
C MET A 618 -41.94 21.46 27.63
N SER A 619 -41.80 22.74 27.98
CA SER A 619 -40.60 23.39 28.55
C SER A 619 -40.56 23.28 30.09
N ARG A 620 -39.35 23.42 30.67
CA ARG A 620 -39.00 24.06 31.97
C ARG A 620 -37.46 23.97 32.14
N ASN A 621 -36.71 24.82 32.84
CA ASN A 621 -36.74 26.25 33.14
C ASN A 621 -35.41 26.58 33.89
N ALA A 622 -34.95 27.82 33.75
CA ALA A 622 -34.31 28.68 34.78
C ALA A 622 -32.83 28.51 35.26
N ASN A 623 -32.07 29.57 34.95
CA ASN A 623 -31.39 30.53 35.85
C ASN A 623 -30.02 30.28 36.52
N ALA A 624 -29.05 31.10 36.05
CA ALA A 624 -28.30 32.17 36.75
C ALA A 624 -27.43 31.88 37.98
N MET A 625 -26.16 32.31 37.91
CA MET A 625 -25.58 33.26 38.89
C MET A 625 -24.28 33.90 38.39
N GLU A 626 -24.24 35.24 38.50
CA GLU A 626 -23.07 36.11 38.38
C GLU A 626 -22.15 35.97 39.60
N ASN A 627 -20.85 36.26 39.43
CA ASN A 627 -20.09 36.99 40.44
C ASN A 627 -18.85 37.63 39.81
N SER A 628 -18.82 38.97 39.85
CA SER A 628 -17.69 39.84 39.59
C SER A 628 -16.97 40.15 40.89
N VAL A 629 -15.62 40.12 40.89
CA VAL A 629 -14.79 40.96 41.76
C VAL A 629 -13.59 41.43 40.93
N GLY A 630 -13.48 42.74 40.73
CA GLY A 630 -12.33 43.38 40.12
C GLY A 630 -11.25 43.71 41.14
N MET A 631 -10.05 43.98 40.64
CA MET A 631 -9.13 44.95 41.25
C MET A 631 -8.24 45.58 40.19
N ASP A 632 -7.90 46.82 40.51
CA ASP A 632 -7.43 47.91 39.68
C ASP A 632 -5.99 47.81 39.16
N GLY A 633 -5.73 48.59 38.10
CA GLY A 633 -4.76 49.67 38.24
C GLY A 633 -3.55 49.62 37.32
N GLY A 634 -3.40 50.64 36.47
CA GLY A 634 -2.08 51.10 36.04
C GLY A 634 -1.97 51.72 34.64
N SER A 635 -2.14 53.05 34.59
CA SER A 635 -1.40 54.02 33.73
C SER A 635 -1.42 53.84 32.19
N ARG A 636 -2.21 54.65 31.46
CA ARG A 636 -1.90 56.01 30.93
C ARG A 636 -0.75 56.10 29.90
N LEU A 637 -1.14 56.13 28.61
CA LEU A 637 -1.00 57.23 27.60
C LEU A 637 0.41 57.78 27.24
N PRO A 638 0.60 58.52 26.11
CA PRO A 638 -0.11 58.56 24.80
C PRO A 638 0.83 58.78 23.56
N TRP A 639 0.20 59.11 22.41
CA TRP A 639 0.67 59.97 21.29
C TRP A 639 1.41 59.31 20.10
N GLU A 640 0.77 59.31 18.91
CA GLU A 640 0.92 60.27 17.77
C GLU A 640 2.21 60.02 16.97
N GLY A 641 2.30 60.00 15.63
CA GLY A 641 1.44 60.40 14.52
C GLY A 641 2.38 60.72 13.32
N ASN A 642 1.88 60.66 12.08
CA ASN A 642 2.51 61.17 10.82
C ASN A 642 3.81 60.48 10.34
N GLN A 643 4.21 60.42 9.06
CA GLN A 643 3.77 60.84 7.73
C GLN A 643 4.63 59.96 6.77
N GLY A 644 4.10 59.37 5.70
CA GLY A 644 4.15 59.96 4.36
C GLY A 644 5.54 59.91 3.70
N PHE A 645 5.81 58.92 2.83
CA PHE A 645 6.74 59.06 1.69
C PHE A 645 6.36 58.08 0.57
N ASN A 646 5.97 58.65 -0.57
CA ASN A 646 5.89 58.00 -1.88
C ASN A 646 7.25 58.13 -2.56
N ALA A 647 7.78 57.04 -3.13
CA ALA A 647 8.40 57.01 -4.47
C ALA A 647 9.10 55.67 -4.74
N GLY A 648 8.64 54.99 -5.80
CA GLY A 648 9.50 54.33 -6.79
C GLY A 648 10.14 52.99 -6.42
N MET A 649 9.55 51.90 -6.88
CA MET A 649 10.31 50.75 -7.39
C MET A 649 9.49 49.98 -8.43
N ASP A 650 9.74 50.33 -9.69
CA ASP A 650 9.70 49.35 -10.78
C ASP A 650 10.89 48.39 -10.62
N ASN A 651 10.69 47.13 -11.02
CA ASN A 651 11.63 46.00 -11.01
C ASN A 651 11.87 45.31 -9.66
N LEU A 652 11.17 44.20 -9.42
CA LEU A 652 11.66 43.02 -8.70
C LEU A 652 10.66 41.84 -8.89
N TYR A 653 10.64 41.26 -10.09
CA TYR A 653 10.11 39.90 -10.31
C TYR A 653 11.28 38.98 -10.69
N ALA A 654 11.99 38.53 -9.68
CA ALA A 654 12.89 37.39 -9.74
C ALA A 654 13.05 36.85 -8.30
N ALA A 655 12.02 36.18 -7.80
CA ALA A 655 12.12 35.43 -6.56
C ALA A 655 12.72 34.05 -6.86
N ASP A 656 13.83 33.80 -6.20
CA ASP A 656 14.75 32.67 -6.30
C ASP A 656 14.08 31.32 -5.88
N PRO A 657 14.17 30.23 -6.68
CA PRO A 657 13.56 28.93 -6.36
C PRO A 657 14.19 28.15 -5.19
N LEU A 658 15.23 28.69 -4.52
CA LEU A 658 16.03 27.97 -3.52
C LEU A 658 15.52 28.08 -2.06
N MET A 659 14.47 28.86 -1.77
CA MET A 659 13.93 29.02 -0.41
C MET A 659 12.97 27.90 0.06
N MET A 660 12.52 27.00 -0.84
CA MET A 660 11.54 25.95 -0.48
C MET A 660 12.18 24.61 -0.08
N GLU A 661 13.48 24.39 -0.32
CA GLU A 661 14.18 23.17 0.13
C GLU A 661 14.64 23.25 1.59
N GLY A 662 14.77 24.46 2.15
CA GLY A 662 15.23 24.68 3.52
C GLY A 662 14.20 24.38 4.62
N LEU A 663 12.90 24.41 4.32
CA LEU A 663 11.86 24.33 5.38
C LEU A 663 11.56 22.90 5.83
N PHE A 664 11.72 21.89 4.96
CA PHE A 664 11.47 20.49 5.36
C PHE A 664 12.67 19.79 6.03
N ASN A 665 13.88 20.35 5.91
CA ASN A 665 15.08 19.83 6.60
C ASN A 665 15.52 20.65 7.82
N ASN A 666 15.09 21.92 7.99
CA ASN A 666 15.54 22.78 9.11
C ASN A 666 14.50 23.04 10.22
N MET A 667 13.37 22.32 10.26
CA MET A 667 12.36 22.53 11.31
C MET A 667 12.54 21.70 12.60
N TYR A 668 13.58 20.86 12.70
CA TYR A 668 13.95 20.15 13.95
C TYR A 668 15.12 20.84 14.66
N MET A 669 14.90 22.06 15.15
CA MET A 669 15.82 22.71 16.10
C MET A 669 14.98 23.25 17.27
N PRO A 670 15.01 22.62 18.46
CA PRO A 670 14.58 23.31 19.67
C PRO A 670 15.65 24.36 20.02
N ASN A 671 15.23 25.62 20.08
CA ASN A 671 16.01 26.71 20.64
C ASN A 671 16.38 26.34 22.09
N ASN A 672 17.61 25.86 22.31
CA ASN A 672 18.17 25.79 23.66
C ASN A 672 18.49 27.22 24.10
N GLY A 673 17.58 27.79 24.90
CA GLY A 673 17.81 29.00 25.66
C GLY A 673 18.98 28.80 26.63
N GLY A 674 20.16 29.27 26.23
CA GLY A 674 21.30 29.42 27.12
C GLY A 674 21.04 30.55 28.10
N SER A 675 20.79 30.19 29.35
CA SER A 675 20.83 31.07 30.51
C SER A 675 22.22 31.68 30.65
N ALA A 676 22.33 32.98 30.47
CA ALA A 676 23.49 33.75 30.89
C ALA A 676 23.32 34.18 32.36
N GLY A 677 24.36 33.99 33.15
CA GLY A 677 24.61 34.74 34.38
C GLY A 677 25.69 34.10 35.25
N PRO A 678 26.28 34.85 36.20
CA PRO A 678 26.67 36.27 36.16
C PRO A 678 28.06 36.47 35.54
#